data_AF-A0A6H5GXR4-F1
#
_entry.id   AF-A0A6H5GXR4-F1
#
_cell.length_a   1.000
_cell.length_b   1.000
_cell.length_c   1.000
_cell.angle_alpha   90.00
_cell.angle_beta   90.00
_cell.angle_gamma   90.00
#
_symmetry.space_group_name_H-M   'P 1'
#
loop_
_entity.id
_entity.type
_entity.pdbx_description
1 polymer ?
#
loop_
_entity_poly.entity_id
_entity_poly.type
_entity_poly.pdbx_seq_one_letter_code
_entity_poly.pdbx_strand_id
1 'polypeptide(L)'
;MRKRSTQIPLSFVSDECHHAEYLRLEYHKRRHEHQRLDAGPEKENAKRIMVQTRKKYKKTCKIKKRTSWKAFINSEVARDPWGFLYKQAAGKLKAKSGLSTVLTESHEYTTRWWDTAGEYLRVLLPQDDPAGDDEEQRHMRKICTRVTTEMVGKIEAPFTNGETAAALQTLKTGKAPGPNGHKAEIIKNLSEQNRQKIQLLYNACLEIGHFPEPWKEGRAVVLYKGNEKPIHEPSSHRIIQLLDVEGKGLEKLIRGRLEKHVTLEPEQYGFVKGKGTTDALLKIKGAAASPKKYVMLICVDISGAFDNLWWPALLQELRKAEVPANLFRLVKSYLKNRKTVIKEGNGRQETTSTKGCPQGSVLGPYFWNITANVLIKKMKEKGHVMIMYADDGTIILEADSRLELEEKGQAAMDVVSGWCRQAKMRLSAQKTTMLLIKGTLDIRRPPRIKVEGTTLRMTEEARILGVVVDQRLGFASHVRYVSQKATQLFQILRRVARAQYAIEMDVAKTIYRGAYEGIISYACPVWEPESRKAHNKRRLLSSQRSALLAITRAYNTTSTDALQVAAGIPPVTLRLKEKAKLFECRQRRRDASAVEPNAKTEKEEKRELRAETLQEWQELWEQSTKGRATYDYWPNVESRMKQRCQIDAYTIQAVTGHGDFAAKLKSFALVDDDRCPCGEIDDADHTVYVCPLYREERQELSRCGYSKAEIPACSKKWKVFRDAVRGILKKKKENGRQEETEDMRR
;
A
#
# COMPACT_ATOMS: atom_id res chain seq x y z
N MET A 1 14.03 -11.45 -17.45
CA MET A 1 14.82 -11.67 -16.21
C MET A 1 15.06 -13.16 -15.96
N ARG A 2 16.20 -13.67 -16.42
CA ARG A 2 16.65 -15.06 -16.20
C ARG A 2 17.31 -15.19 -14.82
N LYS A 3 17.06 -16.32 -14.16
CA LYS A 3 17.79 -16.93 -13.02
C LYS A 3 18.48 -15.97 -12.03
N ARG A 4 17.74 -15.46 -11.04
CA ARG A 4 18.31 -15.18 -9.71
C ARG A 4 18.01 -16.38 -8.82
N SER A 5 19.03 -17.22 -8.61
CA SER A 5 19.04 -18.25 -7.59
C SER A 5 18.87 -17.60 -6.22
N THR A 6 17.74 -17.85 -5.57
CA THR A 6 17.50 -17.56 -4.15
C THR A 6 18.56 -18.27 -3.32
N GLN A 7 19.57 -17.53 -2.85
CA GLN A 7 20.42 -17.98 -1.74
C GLN A 7 19.58 -17.91 -0.47
N ILE A 8 19.36 -19.07 0.14
CA ILE A 8 18.78 -19.23 1.47
C ILE A 8 19.92 -18.95 2.48
N PRO A 9 19.69 -18.25 3.60
CA PRO A 9 20.72 -18.06 4.63
C PRO A 9 21.26 -19.40 5.13
N LEU A 10 22.58 -19.56 5.13
CA LEU A 10 23.30 -20.79 5.45
C LEU A 10 23.34 -21.13 6.96
N SER A 11 22.67 -20.37 7.83
CA SER A 11 22.80 -20.49 9.29
C SER A 11 21.97 -21.60 9.95
N PHE A 12 21.48 -22.59 9.19
CA PHE A 12 20.61 -23.68 9.68
C PHE A 12 20.97 -25.04 9.06
N VAL A 13 22.26 -25.40 9.07
CA VAL A 13 22.71 -26.74 8.67
C VAL A 13 22.80 -27.61 9.91
N SER A 14 21.75 -28.39 10.18
CA SER A 14 21.76 -29.48 11.17
C SER A 14 22.33 -30.78 10.57
N ASP A 15 22.62 -31.77 11.42
CA ASP A 15 23.12 -33.14 11.12
C ASP A 15 22.41 -33.86 9.96
N GLU A 16 21.23 -33.39 9.56
CA GLU A 16 20.44 -33.98 8.48
C GLU A 16 21.01 -33.72 7.07
N CYS A 17 22.05 -32.91 6.88
CA CYS A 17 22.66 -32.68 5.56
C CYS A 17 23.52 -33.87 5.06
N HIS A 18 24.03 -34.69 5.97
CA HIS A 18 24.98 -35.77 5.67
C HIS A 18 24.50 -36.79 4.62
N HIS A 19 23.22 -37.20 4.64
CA HIS A 19 22.73 -38.16 3.64
C HIS A 19 22.69 -37.61 2.20
N ALA A 20 22.48 -36.29 2.02
CA ALA A 20 22.50 -35.69 0.69
C ALA A 20 23.94 -35.52 0.19
N GLU A 21 24.85 -35.22 1.10
CA GLU A 21 26.30 -35.15 0.86
C GLU A 21 26.87 -36.53 0.50
N TYR A 22 26.48 -37.58 1.23
CA TYR A 22 26.79 -38.96 0.91
C TYR A 22 26.35 -39.34 -0.51
N LEU A 23 25.08 -39.08 -0.86
CA LEU A 23 24.57 -39.35 -2.22
C LEU A 23 25.27 -38.52 -3.32
N ARG A 24 25.78 -37.33 -2.98
CA ARG A 24 26.60 -36.50 -3.87
C ARG A 24 27.96 -37.17 -4.11
N LEU A 25 28.65 -37.58 -3.04
CA LEU A 25 29.93 -38.27 -3.10
C LEU A 25 29.80 -39.61 -3.85
N GLU A 26 28.77 -40.39 -3.56
CA GLU A 26 28.47 -41.65 -4.25
C GLU A 26 28.21 -41.41 -5.75
N TYR A 27 27.45 -40.37 -6.12
CA TYR A 27 27.28 -40.01 -7.54
C TYR A 27 28.62 -39.65 -8.22
N HIS A 28 29.50 -38.91 -7.54
CA HIS A 28 30.83 -38.59 -8.08
C HIS A 28 31.68 -39.84 -8.26
N LYS A 29 31.67 -40.76 -7.29
CA LYS A 29 32.36 -42.06 -7.38
C LYS A 29 31.86 -42.88 -8.58
N ARG A 30 30.54 -43.05 -8.72
CA ARG A 30 29.93 -43.77 -9.87
C ARG A 30 30.20 -43.10 -11.22
N ARG A 31 30.32 -41.76 -11.25
CA ARG A 31 30.69 -41.02 -12.46
C ARG A 31 32.14 -41.31 -12.85
N HIS A 32 33.06 -41.35 -11.90
CA HIS A 32 34.46 -41.71 -12.15
C HIS A 32 34.60 -43.17 -12.60
N GLU A 33 33.88 -44.11 -11.97
CA GLU A 33 33.82 -45.52 -12.40
C GLU A 33 33.35 -45.64 -13.86
N HIS A 34 32.24 -44.98 -14.23
CA HIS A 34 31.75 -44.97 -15.61
C HIS A 34 32.75 -44.37 -16.61
N GLN A 35 33.52 -43.34 -16.21
CA GLN A 35 34.50 -42.68 -17.08
C GLN A 35 35.75 -43.53 -17.36
N ARG A 36 36.06 -44.51 -16.49
CA ARG A 36 37.23 -45.39 -16.62
C ARG A 36 36.96 -46.67 -17.40
N LEU A 37 35.70 -46.97 -17.71
CA LEU A 37 35.31 -48.18 -18.44
C LEU A 37 35.32 -47.94 -19.96
N ASP A 38 35.78 -48.94 -20.72
CA ASP A 38 35.71 -48.98 -22.18
C ASP A 38 34.31 -49.32 -22.69
N ALA A 39 34.05 -49.08 -23.97
CA ALA A 39 32.71 -49.27 -24.55
C ALA A 39 32.30 -50.75 -24.50
N GLY A 40 31.26 -51.06 -23.71
CA GLY A 40 30.77 -52.42 -23.50
C GLY A 40 29.60 -52.50 -22.52
N PRO A 41 29.06 -53.70 -22.25
CA PRO A 41 27.90 -53.92 -21.38
C PRO A 41 28.12 -53.44 -19.93
N GLU A 42 29.35 -53.51 -19.43
CA GLU A 42 29.73 -53.03 -18.10
C GLU A 42 29.60 -51.50 -17.96
N LYS A 43 29.99 -50.76 -19.01
CA LYS A 43 29.85 -49.30 -19.06
C LYS A 43 28.38 -48.87 -19.06
N GLU A 44 27.52 -49.59 -19.76
CA GLU A 44 26.07 -49.31 -19.78
C GLU A 44 25.41 -49.64 -18.42
N ASN A 45 25.85 -50.69 -17.72
CA ASN A 45 25.42 -50.96 -16.36
C ASN A 45 25.87 -49.87 -15.37
N ALA A 46 27.14 -49.45 -15.43
CA ALA A 46 27.67 -48.35 -14.63
C ALA A 46 26.93 -47.03 -14.88
N LYS A 47 26.54 -46.76 -16.13
CA LYS A 47 25.71 -45.61 -16.52
C LYS A 47 24.31 -45.68 -15.90
N ARG A 48 23.64 -46.85 -15.91
CA ARG A 48 22.33 -47.04 -15.26
C ARG A 48 22.40 -46.75 -13.76
N ILE A 49 23.41 -47.30 -13.07
CA ILE A 49 23.64 -47.08 -11.65
C ILE A 49 23.92 -45.59 -11.36
N MET A 50 24.81 -44.95 -12.13
CA MET A 50 25.09 -43.51 -12.01
C MET A 50 23.82 -42.66 -12.18
N VAL A 51 22.98 -42.95 -13.18
CA VAL A 51 21.72 -42.23 -13.42
C VAL A 51 20.72 -42.45 -12.28
N GLN A 52 20.59 -43.67 -11.77
CA GLN A 52 19.74 -43.97 -10.60
C GLN A 52 20.22 -43.21 -9.35
N THR A 53 21.52 -43.22 -9.05
CA THR A 53 22.10 -42.49 -7.92
C THR A 53 21.91 -40.97 -8.08
N ARG A 54 22.08 -40.43 -9.29
CA ARG A 54 21.78 -39.01 -9.60
C ARG A 54 20.30 -38.69 -9.37
N LYS A 55 19.39 -39.57 -9.78
CA LYS A 55 17.93 -39.41 -9.55
C LYS A 55 17.62 -39.41 -8.06
N LYS A 56 18.19 -40.36 -7.28
CA LYS A 56 18.07 -40.43 -5.81
C LYS A 56 18.58 -39.15 -5.15
N TYR A 57 19.82 -38.73 -5.46
CA TYR A 57 20.42 -37.48 -4.96
C TYR A 57 19.52 -36.26 -5.23
N LYS A 58 19.09 -36.05 -6.49
CA LYS A 58 18.20 -34.93 -6.87
C LYS A 58 16.87 -34.99 -6.12
N LYS A 59 16.27 -36.18 -5.96
CA LYS A 59 15.02 -36.38 -5.21
C LYS A 59 15.21 -36.00 -3.74
N THR A 60 16.29 -36.47 -3.10
CA THR A 60 16.63 -36.15 -1.72
C THR A 60 16.86 -34.64 -1.52
N CYS A 61 17.65 -33.98 -2.37
CA CYS A 61 17.83 -32.53 -2.31
C CYS A 61 16.49 -31.77 -2.44
N LYS A 62 15.59 -32.23 -3.32
CA LYS A 62 14.28 -31.61 -3.52
C LYS A 62 13.39 -31.78 -2.28
N ILE A 63 13.41 -32.94 -1.64
CA ILE A 63 12.68 -33.21 -0.39
C ILE A 63 13.26 -32.32 0.73
N LYS A 64 14.57 -32.31 0.93
CA LYS A 64 15.21 -31.53 2.01
C LYS A 64 14.99 -30.03 1.87
N LYS A 65 15.18 -29.48 0.67
CA LYS A 65 14.87 -28.06 0.38
C LYS A 65 13.41 -27.73 0.72
N ARG A 66 12.47 -28.65 0.45
CA ARG A 66 11.06 -28.48 0.78
C ARG A 66 10.79 -28.56 2.29
N THR A 67 11.40 -29.51 3.00
CA THR A 67 11.24 -29.65 4.45
C THR A 67 11.79 -28.45 5.20
N SER A 68 13.01 -28.00 4.85
CA SER A 68 13.62 -26.80 5.41
C SER A 68 12.78 -25.55 5.13
N TRP A 69 12.31 -25.39 3.88
CA TRP A 69 11.39 -24.28 3.55
C TRP A 69 10.09 -24.35 4.36
N LYS A 70 9.50 -25.52 4.51
CA LYS A 70 8.28 -25.72 5.32
C LYS A 70 8.51 -25.33 6.79
N ALA A 71 9.62 -25.74 7.38
CA ALA A 71 9.98 -25.38 8.75
C ALA A 71 10.14 -23.87 8.90
N PHE A 72 10.86 -23.21 7.98
CA PHE A 72 11.03 -21.76 7.95
C PHE A 72 9.71 -21.01 7.82
N ILE A 73 8.83 -21.43 6.92
CA ILE A 73 7.50 -20.81 6.77
C ILE A 73 6.68 -20.97 8.04
N ASN A 74 6.66 -22.16 8.64
CA ASN A 74 5.88 -22.41 9.84
C ASN A 74 6.40 -21.61 11.05
N SER A 75 7.72 -21.39 11.18
CA SER A 75 8.28 -20.62 12.28
C SER A 75 8.12 -19.10 12.11
N GLU A 76 8.26 -18.57 10.89
CA GLU A 76 8.14 -17.13 10.62
C GLU A 76 6.69 -16.65 10.52
N VAL A 77 5.83 -17.39 9.82
CA VAL A 77 4.45 -16.96 9.52
C VAL A 77 3.54 -17.05 10.74
N ALA A 78 3.77 -18.03 11.61
CA ALA A 78 3.03 -18.14 12.87
C ALA A 78 3.33 -16.97 13.82
N ARG A 79 4.50 -16.32 13.69
CA ARG A 79 4.90 -15.19 14.53
C ARG A 79 4.44 -13.84 14.01
N ASP A 80 4.50 -13.61 12.69
CA ASP A 80 4.13 -12.30 12.10
C ASP A 80 3.54 -12.43 10.67
N PRO A 81 2.21 -12.26 10.50
CA PRO A 81 1.56 -12.15 9.19
C PRO A 81 2.16 -11.05 8.28
N TRP A 82 2.77 -10.02 8.86
CA TRP A 82 3.38 -8.87 8.18
C TRP A 82 4.89 -9.03 7.97
N GLY A 83 5.44 -10.20 8.33
CA GLY A 83 6.85 -10.51 8.34
C GLY A 83 7.44 -10.75 6.94
N PHE A 84 8.40 -11.66 6.86
CA PHE A 84 9.16 -11.92 5.63
C PHE A 84 8.25 -12.22 4.42
N LEU A 85 7.23 -13.08 4.58
CA LEU A 85 6.36 -13.47 3.48
C LEU A 85 5.56 -12.33 2.87
N TYR A 86 4.88 -11.55 3.72
CA TYR A 86 4.16 -10.39 3.26
C TYR A 86 5.11 -9.36 2.65
N LYS A 87 6.27 -9.11 3.28
CA LYS A 87 7.26 -8.18 2.74
C LYS A 87 7.77 -8.64 1.38
N GLN A 88 8.02 -9.93 1.18
CA GLN A 88 8.42 -10.46 -0.13
C GLN A 88 7.31 -10.30 -1.17
N ALA A 89 6.08 -10.67 -0.81
CA ALA A 89 4.92 -10.61 -1.71
C ALA A 89 4.51 -9.18 -2.07
N ALA A 90 4.67 -8.23 -1.13
CA ALA A 90 4.41 -6.82 -1.35
C ALA A 90 5.61 -6.08 -1.98
N GLY A 91 6.72 -6.76 -2.31
CA GLY A 91 7.92 -6.11 -2.83
C GLY A 91 8.61 -5.16 -1.84
N LYS A 92 8.38 -5.35 -0.54
CA LYS A 92 8.91 -4.54 0.57
C LYS A 92 10.18 -5.09 1.19
N LEU A 93 10.69 -6.24 0.74
CA LEU A 93 12.05 -6.68 1.08
C LEU A 93 13.03 -5.77 0.35
N LYS A 94 13.47 -4.72 1.05
CA LYS A 94 14.54 -3.85 0.55
C LYS A 94 15.87 -4.57 0.69
N ALA A 95 16.73 -4.49 -0.32
CA ALA A 95 18.15 -4.77 -0.12
C ALA A 95 18.69 -3.81 0.97
N LYS A 96 19.72 -4.22 1.72
CA LYS A 96 20.37 -3.31 2.70
C LYS A 96 20.72 -2.01 1.98
N SER A 97 20.17 -0.90 2.47
CA SER A 97 20.36 0.44 1.93
C SER A 97 21.68 1.00 2.45
N GLY A 98 22.79 0.66 1.78
CA GLY A 98 23.98 1.50 1.80
C GLY A 98 23.83 2.61 0.77
N LEU A 99 24.64 3.66 0.88
CA LEU A 99 24.81 4.64 -0.19
C LEU A 99 25.39 3.91 -1.42
N SER A 100 24.64 3.87 -2.52
CA SER A 100 25.12 3.37 -3.81
C SER A 100 25.74 4.49 -4.63
N THR A 101 26.70 4.16 -5.49
CA THR A 101 27.32 5.11 -6.43
C THR A 101 26.25 5.77 -7.31
N VAL A 102 26.43 7.07 -7.55
CA VAL A 102 25.51 7.92 -8.31
C VAL A 102 26.24 8.64 -9.43
N LEU A 103 25.49 9.06 -10.45
CA LEU A 103 25.98 9.92 -11.52
C LEU A 103 26.01 11.38 -11.05
N THR A 104 27.14 12.03 -11.27
CA THR A 104 27.33 13.48 -11.12
C THR A 104 26.79 14.25 -12.33
N GLU A 105 26.77 15.58 -12.25
CA GLU A 105 26.47 16.44 -13.41
C GLU A 105 27.43 16.26 -14.58
N SER A 106 28.70 15.90 -14.32
CA SER A 106 29.68 15.54 -15.35
C SER A 106 29.42 14.18 -16.02
N HIS A 107 28.32 13.49 -15.66
CA HIS A 107 27.99 12.14 -16.13
C HIS A 107 29.02 11.07 -15.73
N GLU A 108 29.73 11.30 -14.62
CA GLU A 108 30.69 10.36 -14.04
C GLU A 108 30.12 9.71 -12.79
N TYR A 109 30.54 8.48 -12.50
CA TYR A 109 30.12 7.79 -11.28
C TYR A 109 30.96 8.21 -10.09
N THR A 110 30.31 8.50 -8.97
CA THR A 110 31.00 8.69 -7.69
C THR A 110 31.74 7.41 -7.27
N THR A 111 32.93 7.55 -6.71
CA THR A 111 33.77 6.40 -6.31
C THR A 111 33.84 6.23 -4.80
N ARG A 112 33.84 7.34 -4.03
CA ARG A 112 33.85 7.31 -2.57
C ARG A 112 32.46 7.63 -2.00
N TRP A 113 32.20 7.15 -0.78
CA TRP A 113 30.91 7.35 -0.14
C TRP A 113 30.66 8.82 0.22
N TRP A 114 31.69 9.60 0.53
CA TRP A 114 31.55 11.04 0.83
C TRP A 114 31.23 11.85 -0.42
N ASP A 115 31.79 11.51 -1.58
CA ASP A 115 31.42 12.14 -2.86
C ASP A 115 29.95 11.83 -3.18
N THR A 116 29.55 10.57 -2.97
CA THR A 116 28.15 10.13 -3.10
C THR A 116 27.21 10.88 -2.15
N ALA A 117 27.58 11.01 -0.88
CA ALA A 117 26.81 11.74 0.12
C ALA A 117 26.72 13.23 -0.21
N GLY A 118 27.83 13.84 -0.64
CA GLY A 118 27.89 15.24 -1.08
C GLY A 118 26.96 15.49 -2.26
N GLU A 119 26.96 14.60 -3.25
CA GLU A 119 26.08 14.71 -4.42
C GLU A 119 24.60 14.57 -4.05
N TYR A 120 24.25 13.64 -3.15
CA TYR A 120 22.88 13.57 -2.62
C TYR A 120 22.48 14.85 -1.88
N LEU A 121 23.34 15.40 -1.03
CA LEU A 121 23.05 16.65 -0.30
C LEU A 121 22.89 17.81 -1.28
N ARG A 122 23.73 17.90 -2.31
CA ARG A 122 23.70 18.96 -3.33
C ARG A 122 22.40 18.92 -4.15
N VAL A 123 22.01 17.75 -4.66
CA VAL A 123 20.85 17.60 -5.56
C VAL A 123 19.52 17.58 -4.81
N LEU A 124 19.46 16.92 -3.65
CA LEU A 124 18.21 16.74 -2.91
C LEU A 124 17.91 17.85 -1.91
N LEU A 125 18.91 18.67 -1.54
CA LEU A 125 18.75 19.84 -0.67
C LEU A 125 19.28 21.10 -1.40
N PRO A 126 18.56 21.55 -2.44
CA PRO A 126 18.99 22.68 -3.24
C PRO A 126 19.12 23.94 -2.38
N GLN A 127 20.14 24.73 -2.66
CA GLN A 127 20.38 25.99 -1.97
C GLN A 127 19.60 27.14 -2.61
N ASP A 128 19.24 28.15 -1.82
CA ASP A 128 18.74 29.41 -2.34
C ASP A 128 19.89 30.20 -3.00
N ASP A 129 19.55 30.91 -4.07
CA ASP A 129 20.47 31.80 -4.78
C ASP A 129 19.91 33.24 -4.72
N PRO A 130 20.40 34.07 -3.78
CA PRO A 130 19.99 35.47 -3.67
C PRO A 130 20.47 36.35 -4.82
N ALA A 131 21.52 35.96 -5.57
CA ALA A 131 22.05 36.77 -6.66
C ALA A 131 21.10 36.78 -7.88
N GLY A 132 20.37 35.69 -8.08
CA GLY A 132 19.31 35.58 -9.08
C GLY A 132 17.96 36.17 -8.67
N ASP A 133 17.84 36.89 -7.54
CA ASP A 133 16.58 37.51 -7.13
C ASP A 133 16.16 38.61 -8.13
N ASP A 134 14.90 38.63 -8.56
CA ASP A 134 14.31 39.80 -9.23
C ASP A 134 14.03 40.95 -8.22
N GLU A 135 13.53 42.10 -8.71
CA GLU A 135 13.28 43.26 -7.84
C GLU A 135 12.24 42.99 -6.73
N GLU A 136 11.14 42.31 -7.07
CA GLU A 136 10.09 41.94 -6.10
C GLU A 136 10.63 40.97 -5.05
N GLN A 137 11.43 39.98 -5.46
CA GLN A 137 12.06 39.00 -4.58
C GLN A 137 13.09 39.66 -3.66
N ARG A 138 13.94 40.56 -4.18
CA ARG A 138 14.88 41.34 -3.37
C ARG A 138 14.15 42.19 -2.35
N HIS A 139 13.06 42.83 -2.74
CA HIS A 139 12.23 43.61 -1.82
C HIS A 139 11.64 42.71 -0.72
N MET A 140 11.00 41.60 -1.09
CA MET A 140 10.41 40.63 -0.16
C MET A 140 11.44 40.15 0.86
N ARG A 141 12.64 39.74 0.42
CA ARG A 141 13.72 39.27 1.31
C ARG A 141 14.11 40.32 2.35
N LYS A 142 14.15 41.60 1.97
CA LYS A 142 14.50 42.71 2.87
C LYS A 142 13.44 42.95 3.96
N ILE A 143 12.16 42.83 3.61
CA ILE A 143 11.05 43.17 4.51
C ILE A 143 10.52 41.99 5.32
N CYS A 144 10.57 40.78 4.78
CA CYS A 144 9.88 39.61 5.33
C CYS A 144 10.44 39.18 6.68
N THR A 145 11.67 39.59 7.02
CA THR A 145 12.33 39.24 8.28
C THR A 145 12.09 40.25 9.41
N ARG A 146 11.48 41.40 9.09
CA ARG A 146 11.20 42.48 10.04
C ARG A 146 9.87 42.23 10.73
N VAL A 147 9.87 42.33 12.06
CA VAL A 147 8.64 42.36 12.87
C VAL A 147 7.98 43.74 12.66
N THR A 148 6.68 43.78 12.41
CA THR A 148 5.94 45.05 12.25
C THR A 148 5.47 45.60 13.60
N THR A 149 5.09 46.87 13.65
CA THR A 149 4.57 47.52 14.86
C THR A 149 3.33 46.80 15.39
N GLU A 150 2.43 46.36 14.51
CA GLU A 150 1.21 45.62 14.85
C GLU A 150 1.54 44.25 15.47
N MET A 151 2.62 43.60 15.00
CA MET A 151 3.08 42.33 15.57
C MET A 151 3.72 42.52 16.95
N VAL A 152 4.41 43.64 17.19
CA VAL A 152 5.02 43.94 18.50
C VAL A 152 3.96 44.11 19.58
N GLY A 153 2.80 44.69 19.24
CA GLY A 153 1.66 44.82 20.15
C GLY A 153 0.97 43.49 20.50
N LYS A 154 1.31 42.39 19.82
CA LYS A 154 0.71 41.05 20.01
C LYS A 154 1.78 40.08 20.52
N ILE A 155 1.67 39.66 21.78
CA ILE A 155 2.51 38.60 22.36
C ILE A 155 1.66 37.34 22.54
N GLU A 156 2.12 36.22 21.99
CA GLU A 156 1.46 34.93 22.17
C GLU A 156 1.62 34.45 23.61
N ALA A 157 0.53 34.03 24.23
CA ALA A 157 0.54 33.57 25.61
C ALA A 157 1.35 32.28 25.78
N PRO A 158 1.95 32.05 26.98
CA PRO A 158 2.66 30.81 27.27
C PRO A 158 1.84 29.55 26.98
N PHE A 159 2.51 28.46 26.61
CA PHE A 159 1.90 27.15 26.49
C PHE A 159 1.42 26.66 27.85
N THR A 160 0.25 26.02 27.88
CA THR A 160 -0.28 25.41 29.10
C THR A 160 0.25 23.99 29.29
N ASN A 161 0.14 23.46 30.51
CA ASN A 161 0.47 22.06 30.79
C ASN A 161 -0.40 21.10 29.99
N GLY A 162 -1.70 21.40 29.84
CA GLY A 162 -2.63 20.57 29.07
C GLY A 162 -2.28 20.54 27.58
N GLU A 163 -1.97 21.69 26.99
CA GLU A 163 -1.53 21.81 25.60
C GLU A 163 -0.22 21.06 25.36
N THR A 164 0.75 21.21 26.26
CA THR A 164 2.03 20.49 26.21
C THR A 164 1.83 18.98 26.29
N ALA A 165 0.98 18.51 27.21
CA ALA A 165 0.66 17.09 27.33
C ALA A 165 0.06 16.54 26.04
N ALA A 166 -0.92 17.23 25.45
CA ALA A 166 -1.58 16.81 24.22
C ALA A 166 -0.61 16.75 23.03
N ALA A 167 0.28 17.73 22.91
CA ALA A 167 1.30 17.75 21.85
C ALA A 167 2.26 16.55 21.96
N LEU A 168 2.74 16.24 23.16
CA LEU A 168 3.69 15.16 23.40
C LEU A 168 3.04 13.77 23.29
N GLN A 169 1.81 13.60 23.81
CA GLN A 169 1.11 12.32 23.75
C GLN A 169 0.75 11.90 22.32
N THR A 170 0.58 12.85 21.41
CA THR A 170 0.34 12.54 19.98
C THR A 170 1.63 12.17 19.22
N LEU A 171 2.82 12.16 19.86
CA LEU A 171 4.05 11.69 19.21
C LEU A 171 3.95 10.21 18.88
N LYS A 172 4.43 9.82 17.69
CA LYS A 172 4.31 8.43 17.21
C LYS A 172 5.42 7.57 17.82
N THR A 173 5.03 6.51 18.52
CA THR A 173 5.93 5.48 19.06
C THR A 173 6.42 4.51 17.99
N GLY A 174 7.49 3.77 18.27
CA GLY A 174 8.10 2.79 17.37
C GLY A 174 8.78 3.41 16.14
N LYS A 175 9.17 4.68 16.21
CA LYS A 175 9.87 5.40 15.12
C LYS A 175 11.37 5.53 15.40
N ALA A 176 12.15 5.65 14.32
CA ALA A 176 13.58 5.88 14.43
C ALA A 176 13.86 7.25 15.08
N PRO A 177 14.84 7.34 15.99
CA PRO A 177 15.18 8.58 16.68
C PRO A 177 15.97 9.55 15.78
N GLY A 178 16.08 10.80 16.23
CA GLY A 178 16.97 11.81 15.66
C GLY A 178 18.44 11.59 16.03
N PRO A 179 19.32 12.58 15.78
CA PRO A 179 20.74 12.54 16.12
C PRO A 179 21.03 12.18 17.59
N ASN A 180 20.20 12.64 18.54
CA ASN A 180 20.42 12.38 19.96
C ASN A 180 20.10 10.94 20.42
N GLY A 181 19.48 10.13 19.57
CA GLY A 181 19.11 8.75 19.87
C GLY A 181 17.86 8.57 20.74
N HIS A 182 17.25 9.66 21.23
CA HIS A 182 16.06 9.60 22.07
C HIS A 182 14.82 9.22 21.26
N LYS A 183 14.05 8.26 21.78
CA LYS A 183 12.80 7.81 21.16
C LYS A 183 11.58 8.51 21.79
N ALA A 184 10.46 8.48 21.07
CA ALA A 184 9.20 9.12 21.50
C ALA A 184 8.70 8.63 22.86
N GLU A 185 8.92 7.36 23.17
CA GLU A 185 8.54 6.70 24.42
C GLU A 185 9.20 7.37 25.64
N ILE A 186 10.47 7.77 25.50
CA ILE A 186 11.22 8.43 26.58
C ILE A 186 10.56 9.77 26.92
N ILE A 187 10.27 10.58 25.89
CA ILE A 187 9.67 11.91 26.07
C ILE A 187 8.24 11.82 26.61
N LYS A 188 7.47 10.81 26.22
CA LYS A 188 6.13 10.59 26.78
C LYS A 188 6.18 10.27 28.27
N ASN A 189 7.04 9.33 28.67
CA ASN A 189 7.22 8.97 30.08
C ASN A 189 7.74 10.16 30.90
N LEU A 190 8.70 10.92 30.37
CA LEU A 190 9.18 12.16 31.00
C LEU A 190 8.07 13.21 31.12
N SER A 191 7.17 13.33 30.15
CA SER A 191 6.02 14.23 30.21
C SER A 191 4.96 13.81 31.23
N GLU A 192 4.89 12.52 31.57
CA GLU A 192 4.00 12.03 32.63
C GLU A 192 4.55 12.36 34.01
N GLN A 193 5.87 12.27 34.20
CA GLN A 193 6.51 12.51 35.50
C GLN A 193 6.93 13.96 35.76
N ASN A 194 7.39 14.68 34.73
CA ASN A 194 8.07 15.97 34.85
C ASN A 194 7.58 17.01 33.83
N ARG A 195 6.27 17.02 33.54
CA ARG A 195 5.67 17.89 32.52
C ARG A 195 6.02 19.36 32.66
N GLN A 196 5.97 19.87 33.88
CA GLN A 196 6.17 21.29 34.16
C GLN A 196 7.54 21.77 33.71
N LYS A 197 8.59 20.96 33.87
CA LYS A 197 9.95 21.31 33.41
C LYS A 197 10.02 21.40 31.89
N ILE A 198 9.39 20.48 31.18
CA ILE A 198 9.33 20.50 29.71
C ILE A 198 8.54 21.72 29.22
N GLN A 199 7.40 22.01 29.86
CA GLN A 199 6.60 23.19 29.57
C GLN A 199 7.40 24.49 29.78
N LEU A 200 8.11 24.62 30.90
CA LEU A 200 8.95 25.78 31.19
C LEU A 200 10.02 25.98 30.12
N LEU A 201 10.68 24.90 29.67
CA LEU A 201 11.65 24.95 28.58
C LEU A 201 11.00 25.45 27.27
N TYR A 202 9.83 24.92 26.90
CA TYR A 202 9.13 25.36 25.69
C TYR A 202 8.63 26.80 25.78
N ASN A 203 8.19 27.24 26.97
CA ASN A 203 7.78 28.62 27.21
C ASN A 203 8.96 29.59 27.11
N ALA A 204 10.12 29.23 27.67
CA ALA A 204 11.35 30.01 27.50
C ALA A 204 11.73 30.14 26.01
N CYS A 205 11.59 29.06 25.23
CA CYS A 205 11.81 29.11 23.77
C CYS A 205 10.85 30.09 23.09
N LEU A 206 9.56 30.09 23.47
CA LEU A 206 8.54 30.99 22.92
C LEU A 206 8.81 32.45 23.28
N GLU A 207 9.06 32.73 24.56
CA GLU A 207 9.30 34.08 25.09
C GLU A 207 10.54 34.74 24.43
N ILE A 208 11.65 34.01 24.41
CA ILE A 208 12.90 34.46 23.78
C ILE A 208 12.73 34.53 22.25
N GLY A 209 11.84 33.72 21.67
CA GLY A 209 11.67 33.57 20.24
C GLY A 209 12.84 32.80 19.61
N HIS A 210 13.35 31.79 20.31
CA HIS A 210 14.52 31.01 19.90
C HIS A 210 14.19 29.51 19.85
N PHE A 211 14.46 28.89 18.71
CA PHE A 211 14.41 27.44 18.57
C PHE A 211 15.80 26.87 18.86
N PRO A 212 15.97 25.93 19.79
CA PRO A 212 17.30 25.42 20.20
C PRO A 212 18.12 24.84 19.06
N GLU A 213 19.40 25.23 18.98
CA GLU A 213 20.35 24.78 17.95
C GLU A 213 20.52 23.24 17.87
N PRO A 214 20.61 22.48 18.99
CA PRO A 214 20.73 21.01 18.90
C PRO A 214 19.58 20.34 18.13
N TRP A 215 18.37 20.88 18.22
CA TRP A 215 17.18 20.36 17.53
C TRP A 215 17.09 20.78 16.05
N LYS A 216 18.06 21.57 15.56
CA LYS A 216 18.16 21.98 14.14
C LYS A 216 19.03 21.05 13.31
N GLU A 217 19.76 20.13 13.93
CA GLU A 217 20.48 19.06 13.25
C GLU A 217 19.53 17.91 12.89
N GLY A 218 19.56 17.48 11.62
CA GLY A 218 18.80 16.33 11.14
C GLY A 218 19.72 15.25 10.59
N ARG A 219 19.52 13.99 11.03
CA ARG A 219 20.22 12.84 10.45
C ARG A 219 19.52 12.41 9.17
N ALA A 220 20.18 12.58 8.04
CA ALA A 220 19.67 12.19 6.73
C ALA A 220 19.76 10.68 6.49
N VAL A 221 18.70 10.13 5.89
CA VAL A 221 18.61 8.76 5.40
C VAL A 221 18.09 8.81 3.96
N VAL A 222 18.89 8.29 3.03
CA VAL A 222 18.55 8.28 1.60
C VAL A 222 17.73 7.04 1.27
N LEU A 223 16.57 7.24 0.65
CA LEU A 223 15.65 6.19 0.25
C LEU A 223 15.37 6.23 -1.25
N TYR A 224 15.63 5.13 -1.95
CA TYR A 224 15.24 4.98 -3.35
C TYR A 224 13.71 5.03 -3.51
N LYS A 225 13.22 5.85 -4.45
CA LYS A 225 11.79 6.05 -4.72
C LYS A 225 11.11 4.80 -5.28
N GLY A 226 11.86 3.86 -5.85
CA GLY A 226 11.29 2.74 -6.60
C GLY A 226 10.70 3.18 -7.94
N ASN A 227 9.94 2.29 -8.58
CA ASN A 227 9.17 2.53 -9.82
C ASN A 227 10.02 2.61 -11.11
N GLU A 228 10.99 1.71 -11.29
CA GLU A 228 11.79 1.61 -12.53
C GLU A 228 12.63 2.84 -12.85
N LYS A 229 12.73 3.79 -11.92
CA LYS A 229 13.58 4.96 -12.06
C LYS A 229 15.06 4.59 -12.01
N PRO A 230 15.95 5.27 -12.74
CA PRO A 230 17.38 4.96 -12.73
C PRO A 230 17.96 5.06 -11.30
N ILE A 231 18.49 3.95 -10.78
CA ILE A 231 19.01 3.87 -9.40
C ILE A 231 20.29 4.70 -9.21
N HIS A 232 20.96 5.11 -10.28
CA HIS A 232 22.17 5.92 -10.19
C HIS A 232 21.89 7.42 -10.23
N GLU A 233 20.64 7.83 -10.47
CA GLU A 233 20.27 9.25 -10.45
C GLU A 233 19.93 9.69 -9.02
N PRO A 234 20.56 10.75 -8.48
CA PRO A 234 20.22 11.27 -7.16
C PRO A 234 18.73 11.66 -7.05
N SER A 235 18.15 12.24 -8.12
CA SER A 235 16.74 12.65 -8.20
C SER A 235 15.74 11.48 -8.04
N SER A 236 16.20 10.24 -8.26
CA SER A 236 15.44 9.01 -8.06
C SER A 236 15.38 8.56 -6.59
N HIS A 237 15.99 9.34 -5.69
CA HIS A 237 15.98 9.12 -4.24
C HIS A 237 15.20 10.22 -3.50
N ARG A 238 14.86 9.94 -2.25
CA ARG A 238 14.37 10.92 -1.27
C ARG A 238 15.31 10.93 -0.08
N ILE A 239 15.61 12.12 0.41
CA ILE A 239 16.38 12.31 1.63
C ILE A 239 15.41 12.56 2.78
N ILE A 240 15.31 11.61 3.72
CA ILE A 240 14.50 11.77 4.94
C ILE A 240 15.40 12.27 6.06
N GLN A 241 15.02 13.36 6.72
CA GLN A 241 15.72 13.85 7.91
C GLN A 241 15.02 13.35 9.18
N LEU A 242 15.74 12.54 9.93
CA LEU A 242 15.35 12.16 11.28
C LEU A 242 15.74 13.32 12.21
N LEU A 243 14.74 13.98 12.79
CA LEU A 243 14.90 15.07 13.76
C LEU A 243 14.64 14.57 15.19
N ASP A 244 15.25 15.24 16.16
CA ASP A 244 15.07 14.99 17.58
C ASP A 244 13.60 15.14 18.02
N VAL A 245 13.19 14.27 18.94
CA VAL A 245 11.80 14.11 19.35
C VAL A 245 11.33 15.31 20.17
N GLU A 246 12.21 15.86 20.99
CA GLU A 246 12.00 17.02 21.84
C GLU A 246 11.67 18.26 21.00
N GLY A 247 12.44 18.48 19.92
CA GLY A 247 12.18 19.51 18.94
C GLY A 247 10.82 19.33 18.27
N LYS A 248 10.46 18.09 17.90
CA LYS A 248 9.13 17.78 17.34
C LYS A 248 7.97 18.07 18.30
N GLY A 249 8.20 17.97 19.61
CA GLY A 249 7.24 18.40 20.63
C GLY A 249 6.96 19.90 20.53
N LEU A 250 8.02 20.72 20.49
CA LEU A 250 7.91 22.17 20.30
C LEU A 250 7.29 22.53 18.94
N GLU A 251 7.68 21.84 17.86
CA GLU A 251 7.10 22.05 16.53
C GLU A 251 5.57 21.87 16.51
N LYS A 252 5.04 20.90 17.27
CA LYS A 252 3.58 20.69 17.39
C LYS A 252 2.89 21.84 18.09
N LEU A 253 3.50 22.38 19.14
CA LEU A 253 2.96 23.53 19.86
C LEU A 253 2.97 24.78 18.98
N ILE A 254 4.07 25.04 18.28
CA ILE A 254 4.18 26.11 17.29
C ILE A 254 3.07 25.98 16.24
N ARG A 255 2.88 24.77 15.68
CA ARG A 255 1.83 24.51 14.70
C ARG A 255 0.44 24.84 15.26
N GLY A 256 0.12 24.36 16.44
CA GLY A 256 -1.19 24.59 17.08
C GLY A 256 -1.48 26.08 17.33
N ARG A 257 -0.46 26.89 17.57
CA ARG A 257 -0.61 28.36 17.69
C ARG A 257 -0.73 29.03 16.33
N LEU A 258 0.09 28.66 15.34
CA LEU A 258 0.00 29.22 13.99
C LEU A 258 -1.35 28.94 13.31
N GLU A 259 -1.96 27.77 13.57
CA GLU A 259 -3.29 27.42 13.05
C GLU A 259 -4.41 28.37 13.54
N LYS A 260 -4.19 29.14 14.62
CA LYS A 260 -5.13 30.16 15.10
C LYS A 260 -5.04 31.48 14.34
N HIS A 261 -3.88 31.76 13.76
CA HIS A 261 -3.58 33.04 13.10
C HIS A 261 -3.64 32.95 11.58
N VAL A 262 -3.38 31.77 11.01
CA VAL A 262 -3.34 31.58 9.55
C VAL A 262 -4.54 30.77 9.07
N THR A 263 -5.39 31.39 8.26
CA THR A 263 -6.53 30.72 7.62
C THR A 263 -6.14 30.17 6.26
N LEU A 264 -6.33 28.86 6.08
CA LEU A 264 -6.14 28.17 4.80
C LEU A 264 -7.45 28.15 3.99
N GLU A 265 -7.35 28.24 2.67
CA GLU A 265 -8.50 28.15 1.78
C GLU A 265 -9.16 26.75 1.83
N PRO A 266 -10.49 26.67 1.64
CA PRO A 266 -11.21 25.38 1.62
C PRO A 266 -10.70 24.39 0.56
N GLU A 267 -10.13 24.89 -0.53
CA GLU A 267 -9.57 24.09 -1.63
C GLU A 267 -8.19 23.48 -1.30
N GLN A 268 -7.62 23.75 -0.13
CA GLN A 268 -6.47 23.02 0.40
C GLN A 268 -6.93 21.75 1.12
N TYR A 269 -6.54 20.59 0.58
CA TYR A 269 -6.86 19.26 1.12
C TYR A 269 -5.64 18.53 1.69
N GLY A 270 -4.43 18.87 1.24
CA GLY A 270 -3.21 18.20 1.68
C GLY A 270 -2.85 18.62 3.10
N PHE A 271 -2.52 17.64 3.97
CA PHE A 271 -2.09 17.89 5.36
C PHE A 271 -3.06 18.70 6.25
N VAL A 272 -4.31 18.88 5.82
CA VAL A 272 -5.37 19.54 6.58
C VAL A 272 -6.14 18.50 7.38
N LYS A 273 -6.38 18.77 8.67
CA LYS A 273 -7.12 17.86 9.55
C LYS A 273 -8.53 17.65 9.00
N GLY A 274 -8.96 16.38 8.97
CA GLY A 274 -10.32 16.03 8.52
C GLY A 274 -10.53 16.05 7.01
N LYS A 275 -9.50 16.33 6.19
CA LYS A 275 -9.55 16.21 4.74
C LYS A 275 -8.57 15.12 4.27
N GLY A 276 -8.97 14.37 3.24
CA GLY A 276 -8.14 13.34 2.61
C GLY A 276 -8.22 13.38 1.09
N THR A 277 -7.47 12.48 0.44
CA THR A 277 -7.45 12.40 -1.05
C THR A 277 -8.83 12.12 -1.62
N THR A 278 -9.65 11.34 -0.92
CA THR A 278 -11.02 11.02 -1.34
C THR A 278 -11.92 12.25 -1.35
N ASP A 279 -11.80 13.16 -0.37
CA ASP A 279 -12.60 14.39 -0.34
C ASP A 279 -12.24 15.29 -1.53
N ALA A 280 -10.94 15.45 -1.84
CA ALA A 280 -10.47 16.21 -3.01
C ALA A 280 -10.98 15.61 -4.33
N LEU A 281 -10.86 14.29 -4.50
CA LEU A 281 -11.32 13.59 -5.70
C LEU A 281 -12.84 13.67 -5.89
N LEU A 282 -13.63 13.68 -4.80
CA LEU A 282 -15.07 13.88 -4.89
C LEU A 282 -15.42 15.28 -5.38
N LYS A 283 -14.71 16.32 -4.94
CA LYS A 283 -14.91 17.68 -5.47
C LYS A 283 -14.52 17.78 -6.95
N ILE A 284 -13.43 17.14 -7.37
CA ILE A 284 -13.02 17.04 -8.79
C ILE A 284 -14.09 16.32 -9.62
N LYS A 285 -14.57 15.15 -9.15
CA LYS A 285 -15.62 14.40 -9.84
C LYS A 285 -16.93 15.19 -9.93
N GLY A 286 -17.28 15.91 -8.86
CA GLY A 286 -18.48 16.74 -8.77
C GLY A 286 -18.53 17.85 -9.82
N ALA A 287 -17.39 18.37 -10.27
CA ALA A 287 -17.32 19.38 -11.32
C ALA A 287 -17.92 18.91 -12.66
N ALA A 288 -17.98 17.61 -12.93
CA ALA A 288 -18.65 17.08 -14.13
C ALA A 288 -20.16 17.33 -14.15
N ALA A 289 -20.77 17.66 -13.00
CA ALA A 289 -22.17 18.07 -12.90
C ALA A 289 -22.41 19.56 -13.26
N SER A 290 -21.36 20.32 -13.57
CA SER A 290 -21.48 21.72 -14.02
C SER A 290 -22.49 21.86 -15.17
N PRO A 291 -23.28 22.95 -15.26
CA PRO A 291 -24.19 23.17 -16.38
C PRO A 291 -23.46 23.43 -17.71
N LYS A 292 -22.18 23.81 -17.67
CA LYS A 292 -21.37 24.13 -18.86
C LYS A 292 -21.16 22.93 -19.77
N LYS A 293 -20.99 23.17 -21.07
CA LYS A 293 -20.81 22.09 -22.06
C LYS A 293 -19.54 21.27 -21.84
N TYR A 294 -18.46 21.93 -21.47
CA TYR A 294 -17.13 21.33 -21.30
C TYR A 294 -16.62 21.53 -19.87
N VAL A 295 -16.01 20.47 -19.33
CA VAL A 295 -15.27 20.53 -18.07
C VAL A 295 -13.90 19.87 -18.30
N MET A 296 -12.84 20.65 -18.10
CA MET A 296 -11.46 20.23 -18.30
C MET A 296 -10.66 20.41 -17.02
N LEU A 297 -9.83 19.42 -16.71
CA LEU A 297 -8.88 19.45 -15.61
C LEU A 297 -7.49 19.77 -16.14
N ILE A 298 -6.76 20.66 -15.47
CA ILE A 298 -5.31 20.80 -15.66
C ILE A 298 -4.63 20.26 -14.40
N CYS A 299 -3.91 19.15 -14.53
CA CYS A 299 -3.16 18.51 -13.46
C CYS A 299 -1.75 19.10 -13.43
N VAL A 300 -1.45 19.91 -12.41
CA VAL A 300 -0.23 20.71 -12.25
C VAL A 300 0.78 19.96 -11.36
N ASP A 301 2.02 19.79 -11.83
CA ASP A 301 3.13 19.18 -11.06
C ASP A 301 4.19 20.25 -10.71
N ILE A 302 4.26 20.63 -9.44
CA ILE A 302 5.28 21.55 -8.92
C ILE A 302 6.53 20.75 -8.55
N SER A 303 7.67 21.09 -9.17
CA SER A 303 8.90 20.33 -8.99
C SER A 303 9.57 20.62 -7.65
N GLY A 304 9.75 19.57 -6.84
CA GLY A 304 10.53 19.64 -5.60
C GLY A 304 9.97 20.64 -4.58
N ALA A 305 8.65 20.75 -4.47
CA ALA A 305 7.92 21.70 -3.64
C ALA A 305 8.50 21.86 -2.22
N PHE A 306 8.62 20.75 -1.47
CA PHE A 306 9.14 20.77 -0.09
C PHE A 306 10.60 21.19 0.00
N ASP A 307 11.41 20.74 -0.95
CA ASP A 307 12.85 20.95 -0.97
C ASP A 307 13.18 22.38 -1.42
N ASN A 308 12.27 23.03 -2.17
CA ASN A 308 12.43 24.39 -2.70
C ASN A 308 11.63 25.47 -1.96
N LEU A 309 10.95 25.15 -0.85
CA LEU A 309 10.20 26.14 -0.07
C LEU A 309 11.06 27.36 0.29
N TRP A 310 10.80 28.48 -0.37
CA TRP A 310 11.56 29.70 -0.16
C TRP A 310 11.12 30.39 1.14
N TRP A 311 12.04 30.48 2.11
CA TRP A 311 11.71 30.98 3.45
C TRP A 311 11.19 32.42 3.47
N PRO A 312 11.71 33.36 2.65
CA PRO A 312 11.11 34.70 2.54
C PRO A 312 9.62 34.70 2.19
N ALA A 313 9.18 33.85 1.26
CA ALA A 313 7.75 33.75 0.92
C ALA A 313 6.92 33.26 2.12
N LEU A 314 7.39 32.26 2.85
CA LEU A 314 6.71 31.80 4.08
C LEU A 314 6.64 32.91 5.13
N LEU A 315 7.77 33.57 5.44
CA LEU A 315 7.83 34.61 6.45
C LEU A 315 6.97 35.83 6.06
N GLN A 316 6.88 36.16 4.78
CA GLN A 316 6.01 37.20 4.28
C GLN A 316 4.54 36.90 4.56
N GLU A 317 4.10 35.66 4.38
CA GLU A 317 2.71 35.27 4.68
C GLU A 317 2.42 35.26 6.19
N LEU A 318 3.38 34.84 7.02
CA LEU A 318 3.23 34.93 8.48
C LEU A 318 3.16 36.38 8.97
N ARG A 319 3.90 37.29 8.32
CA ARG A 319 3.86 38.72 8.58
C ARG A 319 2.51 39.32 8.18
N LYS A 320 1.98 38.99 6.99
CA LYS A 320 0.65 39.43 6.53
C LYS A 320 -0.49 38.92 7.41
N ALA A 321 -0.33 37.72 7.98
CA ALA A 321 -1.26 37.16 8.95
C ALA A 321 -1.11 37.76 10.36
N GLU A 322 -0.22 38.75 10.55
CA GLU A 322 0.02 39.44 11.81
C GLU A 322 0.29 38.49 12.99
N VAL A 323 1.05 37.41 12.74
CA VAL A 323 1.42 36.45 13.77
C VAL A 323 2.17 37.16 14.92
N PRO A 324 1.85 36.87 16.20
CA PRO A 324 2.51 37.48 17.34
C PRO A 324 4.04 37.47 17.27
N ALA A 325 4.69 38.54 17.72
CA ALA A 325 6.12 38.77 17.49
C ALA A 325 7.02 37.66 18.05
N ASN A 326 6.70 37.11 19.22
CA ASN A 326 7.46 36.04 19.87
C ASN A 326 7.37 34.72 19.08
N LEU A 327 6.17 34.35 18.62
CA LEU A 327 5.95 33.19 17.76
C LEU A 327 6.61 33.33 16.39
N PHE A 328 6.53 34.52 15.79
CA PHE A 328 7.21 34.82 14.53
C PHE A 328 8.74 34.71 14.65
N ARG A 329 9.33 35.28 15.71
CA ARG A 329 10.77 35.15 16.00
C ARG A 329 11.18 33.68 16.18
N LEU A 330 10.36 32.89 16.89
CA LEU A 330 10.59 31.46 17.08
C LEU A 330 10.63 30.69 15.74
N VAL A 331 9.67 30.95 14.84
CA VAL A 331 9.66 30.35 13.49
C VAL A 331 10.88 30.81 12.67
N LYS A 332 11.23 32.09 12.71
CA LYS A 332 12.44 32.61 12.06
C LYS A 332 13.71 31.92 12.58
N SER A 333 13.79 31.70 13.89
CA SER A 333 14.89 30.95 14.50
C SER A 333 14.90 29.48 14.08
N TYR A 334 13.73 28.83 13.97
CA TYR A 334 13.59 27.45 13.49
C TYR A 334 14.18 27.23 12.09
N LEU A 335 14.02 28.20 11.19
CA LEU A 335 14.49 28.12 9.80
C LEU A 335 16.01 28.35 9.70
N LYS A 336 16.61 29.17 10.57
CA LYS A 336 18.03 29.52 10.49
C LYS A 336 18.96 28.39 10.98
N ASN A 337 20.18 28.31 10.43
CA ASN A 337 21.26 27.41 10.87
C ASN A 337 20.90 25.91 10.89
N ARG A 338 19.95 25.48 10.06
CA ARG A 338 19.57 24.07 9.99
C ARG A 338 20.63 23.24 9.28
N LYS A 339 21.08 22.17 9.92
CA LYS A 339 22.10 21.26 9.40
C LYS A 339 21.51 19.91 9.04
N THR A 340 21.96 19.36 7.92
CA THR A 340 21.63 18.00 7.52
C THR A 340 22.89 17.17 7.44
N VAL A 341 22.89 16.03 8.10
CA VAL A 341 24.09 15.21 8.28
C VAL A 341 23.85 13.79 7.78
N ILE A 342 24.70 13.31 6.88
CA ILE A 342 24.81 11.91 6.49
C ILE A 342 26.02 11.32 7.22
N LYS A 343 25.83 10.19 7.91
CA LYS A 343 26.88 9.46 8.62
C LYS A 343 26.99 8.05 8.06
N GLU A 344 28.21 7.63 7.75
CA GLU A 344 28.55 6.26 7.32
C GLU A 344 29.82 5.81 8.05
N GLY A 345 29.74 4.76 8.87
CA GLY A 345 30.82 4.38 9.78
C GLY A 345 31.24 5.54 10.69
N ASN A 346 32.53 5.86 10.69
CA ASN A 346 33.11 7.00 11.42
C ASN A 346 33.10 8.32 10.61
N GLY A 347 32.62 8.28 9.37
CA GLY A 347 32.59 9.42 8.47
C GLY A 347 31.35 10.28 8.62
N ARG A 348 31.50 11.59 8.36
CA ARG A 348 30.42 12.60 8.42
C ARG A 348 30.49 13.50 7.19
N GLN A 349 29.35 13.71 6.55
CA GLN A 349 29.14 14.74 5.52
C GLN A 349 27.93 15.58 5.91
N GLU A 350 28.02 16.90 5.73
CA GLU A 350 26.96 17.81 6.14
C GLU A 350 26.76 18.99 5.20
N THR A 351 25.57 19.57 5.25
CA THR A 351 25.24 20.82 4.58
C THR A 351 24.32 21.65 5.47
N THR A 352 24.38 22.97 5.30
CA THR A 352 23.44 23.91 5.92
C THR A 352 22.34 24.22 4.92
N SER A 353 21.08 24.14 5.33
CA SER A 353 19.94 24.48 4.49
C SER A 353 19.78 26.01 4.42
N THR A 354 19.44 26.53 3.26
CA THR A 354 19.09 27.95 3.03
C THR A 354 17.65 28.14 2.52
N LYS A 355 16.99 27.04 2.13
CA LYS A 355 15.57 26.94 1.80
C LYS A 355 15.07 25.52 2.08
N GLY A 356 13.79 25.29 1.80
CA GLY A 356 13.13 24.00 1.95
C GLY A 356 12.68 23.72 3.38
N CYS A 357 12.00 22.59 3.56
CA CYS A 357 11.56 22.10 4.86
C CYS A 357 12.13 20.70 5.12
N PRO A 358 12.53 20.38 6.36
CA PRO A 358 13.07 19.06 6.61
C PRO A 358 12.05 17.95 6.38
N GLN A 359 12.39 16.95 5.55
CA GLN A 359 11.52 15.81 5.25
C GLN A 359 11.44 14.87 6.47
N GLY A 360 10.50 15.13 7.38
CA GLY A 360 10.39 14.47 8.68
C GLY A 360 10.03 15.41 9.83
N SER A 361 10.03 16.73 9.55
CA SER A 361 9.48 17.77 10.42
C SER A 361 7.96 17.68 10.55
N VAL A 362 7.45 18.18 11.67
CA VAL A 362 6.01 18.38 11.92
C VAL A 362 5.52 19.66 11.23
N LEU A 363 6.34 20.71 11.25
CA LEU A 363 6.00 22.02 10.67
C LEU A 363 6.10 22.06 9.15
N GLY A 364 7.00 21.28 8.53
CA GLY A 364 7.26 21.35 7.08
C GLY A 364 6.00 21.24 6.20
N PRO A 365 5.14 20.23 6.39
CA PRO A 365 3.85 20.13 5.69
C PRO A 365 2.95 21.36 5.86
N TYR A 366 2.93 21.95 7.05
CA TYR A 366 2.10 23.11 7.35
C TYR A 366 2.67 24.40 6.72
N PHE A 367 3.99 24.57 6.78
CA PHE A 367 4.68 25.67 6.10
C PHE A 367 4.46 25.63 4.59
N TRP A 368 4.52 24.44 3.97
CA TRP A 368 4.15 24.29 2.56
C TRP A 368 2.71 24.73 2.31
N ASN A 369 1.76 24.29 3.14
CA ASN A 369 0.37 24.69 2.98
C ASN A 369 0.18 26.21 3.04
N ILE A 370 0.85 26.91 3.96
CA ILE A 370 0.79 28.37 4.07
C ILE A 370 1.28 29.02 2.77
N THR A 371 2.43 28.62 2.26
CA THR A 371 3.00 29.17 1.02
C THR A 371 2.14 28.85 -0.20
N ALA A 372 1.66 27.61 -0.33
CA ALA A 372 0.80 27.18 -1.43
C ALA A 372 -0.61 27.81 -1.37
N ASN A 373 -1.07 28.21 -0.18
CA ASN A 373 -2.35 28.88 0.01
C ASN A 373 -2.46 30.17 -0.81
N VAL A 374 -1.34 30.88 -1.01
CA VAL A 374 -1.28 32.10 -1.82
C VAL A 374 -1.69 31.83 -3.27
N LEU A 375 -1.27 30.69 -3.83
CA LEU A 375 -1.66 30.31 -5.19
C LEU A 375 -3.17 30.07 -5.28
N ILE A 376 -3.74 29.36 -4.30
CA ILE A 376 -5.19 29.09 -4.26
C ILE A 376 -5.97 30.41 -4.18
N LYS A 377 -5.53 31.36 -3.34
CA LYS A 377 -6.14 32.70 -3.23
C LYS A 377 -6.10 33.46 -4.54
N LYS A 378 -4.92 33.54 -5.18
CA LYS A 378 -4.76 34.22 -6.48
C LYS A 378 -5.62 33.60 -7.58
N MET A 379 -5.75 32.27 -7.60
CA MET A 379 -6.62 31.56 -8.52
C MET A 379 -8.09 31.95 -8.30
N LYS A 380 -8.53 31.96 -7.04
CA LYS A 380 -9.90 32.34 -6.65
C LYS A 380 -10.22 33.80 -6.99
N GLU A 381 -9.30 34.73 -6.75
CA GLU A 381 -9.41 36.15 -7.12
C GLU A 381 -9.59 36.35 -8.64
N LYS A 382 -9.01 35.46 -9.45
CA LYS A 382 -9.16 35.44 -10.91
C LYS A 382 -10.35 34.59 -11.39
N GLY A 383 -11.20 34.11 -10.48
CA GLY A 383 -12.37 33.32 -10.81
C GLY A 383 -12.07 31.87 -11.23
N HIS A 384 -10.89 31.36 -10.91
CA HIS A 384 -10.48 29.99 -11.19
C HIS A 384 -10.55 29.11 -9.95
N VAL A 385 -10.95 27.84 -10.13
CA VAL A 385 -10.98 26.85 -9.05
C VAL A 385 -9.74 25.98 -9.16
N MET A 386 -8.90 26.00 -8.12
CA MET A 386 -7.73 25.13 -8.00
C MET A 386 -7.79 24.34 -6.71
N ILE A 387 -7.80 23.02 -6.83
CA ILE A 387 -7.70 22.08 -5.71
C ILE A 387 -6.24 21.72 -5.51
N MET A 388 -5.75 21.85 -4.28
CA MET A 388 -4.38 21.48 -3.91
C MET A 388 -4.40 20.33 -2.91
N TYR A 389 -3.60 19.31 -3.17
CA TYR A 389 -3.26 18.28 -2.19
C TYR A 389 -1.74 18.19 -2.09
N ALA A 390 -1.17 18.85 -1.09
CA ALA A 390 0.27 19.00 -0.98
C ALA A 390 0.82 19.72 -2.24
N ASP A 391 1.73 19.08 -2.97
CA ASP A 391 2.34 19.55 -4.21
C ASP A 391 1.51 19.23 -5.46
N ASP A 392 0.53 18.32 -5.37
CA ASP A 392 -0.35 17.97 -6.47
C ASP A 392 -1.47 19.03 -6.63
N GLY A 393 -1.46 19.77 -7.74
CA GLY A 393 -2.48 20.76 -8.07
C GLY A 393 -3.44 20.27 -9.16
N THR A 394 -4.72 20.60 -9.04
CA THR A 394 -5.72 20.35 -10.10
C THR A 394 -6.61 21.57 -10.30
N ILE A 395 -6.51 22.16 -11.48
CA ILE A 395 -7.34 23.29 -11.90
C ILE A 395 -8.59 22.74 -12.59
N ILE A 396 -9.76 23.30 -12.27
CA ILE A 396 -11.03 22.94 -12.88
C ILE A 396 -11.47 24.10 -13.78
N LEU A 397 -11.64 23.80 -15.07
CA LEU A 397 -12.11 24.74 -16.08
C LEU A 397 -13.49 24.32 -16.57
N GLU A 398 -14.42 25.27 -16.57
CA GLU A 398 -15.78 25.09 -17.06
C GLU A 398 -16.05 26.12 -18.17
N ALA A 399 -16.54 25.66 -19.32
CA ALA A 399 -16.70 26.48 -20.51
C ALA A 399 -17.76 25.91 -21.47
N ASP A 400 -18.32 26.76 -22.33
CA ASP A 400 -19.29 26.38 -23.36
C ASP A 400 -18.66 26.18 -24.75
N SER A 401 -17.42 26.67 -24.93
CA SER A 401 -16.67 26.53 -26.17
C SER A 401 -15.22 26.10 -25.96
N ARG A 402 -14.60 25.59 -27.03
CA ARG A 402 -13.16 25.26 -27.05
C ARG A 402 -12.30 26.51 -26.84
N LEU A 403 -12.67 27.63 -27.45
CA LEU A 403 -11.93 28.89 -27.34
C LEU A 403 -11.92 29.39 -25.89
N GLU A 404 -13.08 29.35 -25.23
CA GLU A 404 -13.20 29.74 -23.82
C GLU A 404 -12.36 28.83 -22.89
N LEU A 405 -12.22 27.53 -23.20
CA LEU A 405 -11.28 26.66 -22.48
C LEU A 405 -9.83 27.10 -22.66
N GLU A 406 -9.44 27.51 -23.88
CA GLU A 406 -8.08 28.00 -24.17
C GLU A 406 -7.80 29.29 -23.40
N GLU A 407 -8.72 30.25 -23.44
CA GLU A 407 -8.59 31.54 -22.76
C GLU A 407 -8.54 31.37 -21.24
N LYS A 408 -9.50 30.65 -20.65
CA LYS A 408 -9.53 30.39 -19.20
C LYS A 408 -8.34 29.56 -18.76
N GLY A 409 -7.94 28.56 -19.55
CA GLY A 409 -6.81 27.71 -19.23
C GLY A 409 -5.47 28.44 -19.32
N GLN A 410 -5.30 29.32 -20.30
CA GLN A 410 -4.11 30.16 -20.39
C GLN A 410 -4.04 31.14 -19.22
N ALA A 411 -5.13 31.86 -18.93
CA ALA A 411 -5.21 32.77 -17.79
C ALA A 411 -4.88 32.08 -16.45
N ALA A 412 -5.44 30.88 -16.24
CA ALA A 412 -5.14 30.06 -15.07
C ALA A 412 -3.65 29.68 -14.98
N MET A 413 -3.05 29.23 -16.11
CA MET A 413 -1.64 28.84 -16.12
C MET A 413 -0.68 30.03 -16.01
N ASP A 414 -1.08 31.23 -16.44
CA ASP A 414 -0.29 32.45 -16.26
C ASP A 414 -0.23 32.82 -14.76
N VAL A 415 -1.33 32.66 -14.01
CA VAL A 415 -1.36 32.82 -12.55
C VAL A 415 -0.41 31.83 -11.87
N VAL A 416 -0.46 30.56 -12.25
CA VAL A 416 0.44 29.51 -11.72
C VAL A 416 1.90 29.87 -12.01
N SER A 417 2.21 30.24 -13.25
CA SER A 417 3.58 30.57 -13.68
C SER A 417 4.12 31.81 -12.96
N GLY A 418 3.28 32.85 -12.80
CA GLY A 418 3.63 34.05 -12.06
C GLY A 418 3.90 33.78 -10.57
N TRP A 419 3.05 32.97 -9.91
CA TRP A 419 3.29 32.56 -8.53
C TRP A 419 4.55 31.70 -8.40
N CYS A 420 4.77 30.74 -9.31
CA CYS A 420 5.99 29.93 -9.31
C CYS A 420 7.24 30.80 -9.38
N ARG A 421 7.26 31.81 -10.26
CA ARG A 421 8.36 32.78 -10.34
C ARG A 421 8.56 33.52 -9.02
N GLN A 422 7.51 34.12 -8.47
CA GLN A 422 7.59 34.88 -7.20
C GLN A 422 8.03 34.03 -6.01
N ALA A 423 7.61 32.77 -5.95
CA ALA A 423 7.94 31.84 -4.87
C ALA A 423 9.24 31.05 -5.12
N LYS A 424 9.98 31.34 -6.21
CA LYS A 424 11.17 30.60 -6.67
C LYS A 424 10.94 29.09 -6.84
N MET A 425 9.77 28.74 -7.33
CA MET A 425 9.35 27.38 -7.65
C MET A 425 9.45 27.12 -9.16
N ARG A 426 9.53 25.84 -9.54
CA ARG A 426 9.54 25.41 -10.94
C ARG A 426 8.34 24.52 -11.23
N LEU A 427 7.69 24.77 -12.36
CA LEU A 427 6.65 23.90 -12.87
C LEU A 427 7.26 22.81 -13.75
N SER A 428 6.76 21.57 -13.65
CA SER A 428 7.09 20.53 -14.63
C SER A 428 6.10 20.57 -15.79
N ALA A 429 6.40 21.34 -16.85
CA ALA A 429 5.53 21.43 -18.03
C ALA A 429 5.25 20.06 -18.67
N GLN A 430 6.25 19.16 -18.71
CA GLN A 430 6.12 17.82 -19.30
C GLN A 430 5.18 16.88 -18.53
N LYS A 431 5.07 17.05 -17.21
CA LYS A 431 4.16 16.26 -16.37
C LYS A 431 2.81 16.91 -16.18
N THR A 432 2.71 18.20 -16.46
CA THR A 432 1.46 18.93 -16.42
C THR A 432 0.59 18.48 -17.60
N THR A 433 -0.62 18.02 -17.33
CA THR A 433 -1.49 17.39 -18.34
C THR A 433 -2.91 17.95 -18.28
N MET A 434 -3.60 17.90 -19.42
CA MET A 434 -5.00 18.31 -19.54
C MET A 434 -5.88 17.08 -19.73
N LEU A 435 -6.97 16.98 -18.98
CA LEU A 435 -7.95 15.90 -19.07
C LEU A 435 -9.36 16.47 -19.20
N LEU A 436 -10.04 16.19 -20.30
CA LEU A 436 -11.45 16.55 -20.48
C LEU A 436 -12.35 15.51 -19.81
N ILE A 437 -13.14 15.90 -18.82
CA ILE A 437 -14.02 14.99 -18.06
C ILE A 437 -15.51 15.15 -18.41
N LYS A 438 -15.86 16.20 -19.16
CA LYS A 438 -17.21 16.43 -19.70
C LYS A 438 -17.14 17.06 -21.09
N GLY A 439 -18.03 16.59 -21.98
CA GLY A 439 -18.13 17.06 -23.36
C GLY A 439 -17.23 16.28 -24.31
N THR A 440 -17.27 16.64 -25.59
CA THR A 440 -16.45 16.00 -26.64
C THR A 440 -15.86 17.07 -27.56
N LEU A 441 -14.55 17.00 -27.76
CA LEU A 441 -13.79 17.89 -28.63
C LEU A 441 -13.23 17.11 -29.82
N ASP A 442 -13.02 17.78 -30.96
CA ASP A 442 -12.30 17.19 -32.09
C ASP A 442 -10.84 16.96 -31.70
N ILE A 443 -10.39 15.70 -31.72
CA ILE A 443 -9.04 15.30 -31.35
C ILE A 443 -7.96 15.94 -32.23
N ARG A 444 -8.32 16.36 -33.46
CA ARG A 444 -7.43 17.05 -34.40
C ARG A 444 -7.24 18.52 -34.02
N ARG A 445 -8.10 19.07 -33.16
CA ARG A 445 -8.07 20.46 -32.72
C ARG A 445 -8.21 20.56 -31.19
N PRO A 446 -7.25 20.03 -30.40
CA PRO A 446 -7.28 20.16 -28.96
C PRO A 446 -7.08 21.64 -28.54
N PRO A 447 -7.52 22.03 -27.31
CA PRO A 447 -7.18 23.33 -26.74
C PRO A 447 -5.66 23.53 -26.65
N ARG A 448 -5.17 24.70 -27.06
CA ARG A 448 -3.76 25.10 -27.06
C ARG A 448 -3.47 26.01 -25.87
N ILE A 449 -3.14 25.41 -24.74
CA ILE A 449 -2.67 26.12 -23.54
C ILE A 449 -1.16 25.92 -23.44
N LYS A 450 -0.41 27.01 -23.26
CA LYS A 450 1.05 26.99 -23.25
C LYS A 450 1.60 27.38 -21.88
N VAL A 451 2.70 26.74 -21.50
CA VAL A 451 3.50 27.10 -20.33
C VAL A 451 4.96 27.07 -20.71
N GLU A 452 5.69 28.16 -20.46
CA GLU A 452 7.11 28.29 -20.81
C GLU A 452 7.39 27.92 -22.28
N GLY A 453 6.51 28.35 -23.20
CA GLY A 453 6.58 28.04 -24.63
C GLY A 453 6.16 26.61 -25.03
N THR A 454 5.97 25.71 -24.06
CA THR A 454 5.54 24.32 -24.31
C THR A 454 4.02 24.21 -24.27
N THR A 455 3.41 23.57 -25.28
CA THR A 455 1.96 23.31 -25.28
C THR A 455 1.65 22.11 -24.39
N LEU A 456 0.69 22.27 -23.46
CA LEU A 456 0.28 21.21 -22.56
C LEU A 456 -0.35 20.04 -23.34
N ARG A 457 -0.02 18.82 -22.92
CA ARG A 457 -0.56 17.61 -23.53
C ARG A 457 -1.96 17.31 -23.01
N MET A 458 -2.89 17.07 -23.93
CA MET A 458 -4.19 16.49 -23.62
C MET A 458 -4.08 14.96 -23.53
N THR A 459 -4.67 14.36 -22.49
CA THR A 459 -4.67 12.90 -22.27
C THR A 459 -6.10 12.35 -22.16
N GLU A 460 -6.24 11.05 -22.40
CA GLU A 460 -7.51 10.33 -22.22
C GLU A 460 -7.71 9.82 -20.79
N GLU A 461 -6.60 9.65 -20.07
CA GLU A 461 -6.59 9.31 -18.65
C GLU A 461 -5.47 10.06 -17.94
N ALA A 462 -5.69 10.37 -16.67
CA ALA A 462 -4.69 10.95 -15.78
C ALA A 462 -4.75 10.28 -14.42
N ARG A 463 -3.58 10.09 -13.78
CA ARG A 463 -3.53 9.64 -12.39
C ARG A 463 -3.58 10.85 -11.46
N ILE A 464 -4.70 11.02 -10.78
CA ILE A 464 -4.95 12.11 -9.84
C ILE A 464 -5.06 11.49 -8.44
N LEU A 465 -4.17 11.89 -7.51
CA LEU A 465 -4.15 11.42 -6.12
C LEU A 465 -4.27 9.88 -5.99
N GLY A 466 -3.60 9.14 -6.89
CA GLY A 466 -3.59 7.66 -6.90
C GLY A 466 -4.78 6.99 -7.60
N VAL A 467 -5.80 7.73 -8.04
CA VAL A 467 -6.91 7.23 -8.85
C VAL A 467 -6.66 7.53 -10.33
N VAL A 468 -6.99 6.58 -11.21
CA VAL A 468 -6.88 6.79 -12.66
C VAL A 468 -8.24 7.29 -13.15
N VAL A 469 -8.30 8.56 -13.51
CA VAL A 469 -9.51 9.23 -13.98
C VAL A 469 -9.47 9.24 -15.50
N ASP A 470 -10.53 8.75 -16.14
CA ASP A 470 -10.71 8.77 -17.60
C ASP A 470 -11.75 9.82 -18.03
N GLN A 471 -11.75 10.19 -19.31
CA GLN A 471 -12.65 11.22 -19.87
C GLN A 471 -14.14 10.96 -19.64
N ARG A 472 -14.54 9.69 -19.47
CA ARG A 472 -15.96 9.30 -19.28
C ARG A 472 -16.32 9.09 -17.81
N LEU A 473 -15.35 9.29 -16.90
CA LEU A 473 -15.46 8.95 -15.49
C LEU A 473 -15.97 7.51 -15.27
N GLY A 474 -15.58 6.57 -16.15
CA GLY A 474 -16.01 5.17 -16.08
C GLY A 474 -15.13 4.30 -15.18
N PHE A 475 -13.92 4.77 -14.86
CA PHE A 475 -12.92 4.16 -13.98
C PHE A 475 -12.48 2.74 -14.36
N ALA A 476 -12.71 2.29 -15.59
CA ALA A 476 -12.35 0.94 -16.03
C ALA A 476 -10.83 0.71 -15.97
N SER A 477 -10.04 1.71 -16.37
CA SER A 477 -8.57 1.70 -16.22
C SER A 477 -8.15 1.67 -14.75
N HIS A 478 -8.84 2.38 -13.86
CA HIS A 478 -8.56 2.34 -12.43
C HIS A 478 -8.86 0.97 -11.82
N VAL A 479 -10.04 0.40 -12.11
CA VAL A 479 -10.43 -0.94 -11.67
C VAL A 479 -9.40 -1.98 -12.14
N ARG A 480 -8.94 -1.89 -13.40
CA ARG A 480 -7.85 -2.73 -13.92
C ARG A 480 -6.58 -2.58 -13.11
N TYR A 481 -6.14 -1.35 -12.86
CA TYR A 481 -4.93 -1.06 -12.09
C TYR A 481 -4.98 -1.63 -10.67
N VAL A 482 -6.05 -1.37 -9.91
CA VAL A 482 -6.16 -1.87 -8.53
C VAL A 482 -6.33 -3.38 -8.47
N SER A 483 -7.10 -3.98 -9.39
CA SER A 483 -7.27 -5.43 -9.49
C SER A 483 -5.94 -6.14 -9.80
N GLN A 484 -5.13 -5.61 -10.69
CA GLN A 484 -3.82 -6.17 -11.03
C GLN A 484 -2.87 -6.11 -9.82
N LYS A 485 -2.78 -4.95 -9.17
CA LYS A 485 -1.95 -4.75 -7.98
C LYS A 485 -2.36 -5.65 -6.82
N ALA A 486 -3.66 -5.80 -6.56
CA ALA A 486 -4.19 -6.66 -5.51
C ALA A 486 -3.96 -8.15 -5.82
N THR A 487 -4.12 -8.56 -7.09
CA THR A 487 -3.91 -9.94 -7.54
C THR A 487 -2.45 -10.36 -7.46
N GLN A 488 -1.51 -9.48 -7.82
CA GLN A 488 -0.06 -9.76 -7.78
C GLN A 488 0.41 -10.18 -6.38
N LEU A 489 -0.10 -9.52 -5.33
CA LEU A 489 0.19 -9.85 -3.94
C LEU A 489 -0.12 -11.32 -3.63
N PHE A 490 -1.34 -11.77 -3.96
CA PHE A 490 -1.77 -13.13 -3.67
C PHE A 490 -1.22 -14.19 -4.63
N GLN A 491 -0.87 -13.81 -5.86
CA GLN A 491 -0.10 -14.68 -6.75
C GLN A 491 1.30 -14.99 -6.20
N ILE A 492 1.98 -14.02 -5.58
CA ILE A 492 3.28 -14.27 -4.94
C ILE A 492 3.08 -15.12 -3.68
N LEU A 493 2.11 -14.80 -2.82
CA LEU A 493 1.82 -15.60 -1.63
C LEU A 493 1.50 -17.06 -1.98
N ARG A 494 0.71 -17.31 -3.02
CA ARG A 494 0.40 -18.67 -3.49
C ARG A 494 1.63 -19.41 -4.04
N ARG A 495 2.56 -18.70 -4.69
CA ARG A 495 3.83 -19.32 -5.15
C ARG A 495 4.71 -19.74 -3.99
N VAL A 496 4.72 -18.93 -2.93
CA VAL A 496 5.55 -19.13 -1.74
C VAL A 496 4.93 -20.16 -0.78
N ALA A 497 3.60 -20.20 -0.66
CA ALA A 497 2.86 -21.12 0.19
C ALA A 497 2.06 -22.11 -0.68
N ARG A 498 2.68 -23.22 -1.07
CA ARG A 498 2.05 -24.27 -1.89
C ARG A 498 1.09 -25.12 -1.05
N ALA A 499 0.21 -25.89 -1.70
CA ALA A 499 -0.79 -26.75 -1.07
C ALA A 499 -0.29 -27.73 0.03
N GLN A 500 1.02 -28.01 0.10
CA GLN A 500 1.63 -28.97 1.04
C GLN A 500 2.34 -28.33 2.26
N TYR A 501 2.55 -27.00 2.26
CA TYR A 501 3.15 -26.22 3.36
C TYR A 501 2.59 -24.81 3.27
N ALA A 502 1.65 -24.48 4.14
CA ALA A 502 0.69 -23.46 3.76
C ALA A 502 0.42 -22.49 4.91
N ILE A 503 0.33 -21.21 4.53
CA ILE A 503 -0.14 -20.12 5.38
C ILE A 503 -1.52 -20.52 5.89
N GLU A 504 -1.70 -20.53 7.20
CA GLU A 504 -3.00 -20.83 7.81
C GLU A 504 -4.08 -19.90 7.26
N MET A 505 -5.31 -20.41 7.20
CA MET A 505 -6.42 -19.71 6.59
C MET A 505 -6.61 -18.32 7.22
N ASP A 506 -6.47 -18.22 8.54
CA ASP A 506 -6.63 -16.97 9.29
C ASP A 506 -5.52 -15.96 9.04
N VAL A 507 -4.28 -16.42 8.85
CA VAL A 507 -3.17 -15.54 8.46
C VAL A 507 -3.41 -15.00 7.04
N ALA A 508 -3.83 -15.86 6.11
CA ALA A 508 -4.16 -15.44 4.75
C ALA A 508 -5.36 -14.45 4.72
N LYS A 509 -6.38 -14.68 5.55
CA LYS A 509 -7.50 -13.75 5.77
C LYS A 509 -7.04 -12.41 6.36
N THR A 510 -6.09 -12.43 7.28
CA THR A 510 -5.52 -11.21 7.89
C THR A 510 -4.83 -10.37 6.82
N ILE A 511 -4.00 -11.00 5.98
CA ILE A 511 -3.36 -10.33 4.83
C ILE A 511 -4.40 -9.84 3.83
N TYR A 512 -5.46 -10.62 3.58
CA TYR A 512 -6.56 -10.21 2.69
C TYR A 512 -7.24 -8.93 3.20
N ARG A 513 -7.68 -8.93 4.46
CA ARG A 513 -8.40 -7.79 5.06
C ARG A 513 -7.52 -6.54 5.14
N GLY A 514 -6.25 -6.67 5.52
CA GLY A 514 -5.38 -5.50 5.70
C GLY A 514 -4.70 -5.00 4.42
N ALA A 515 -4.36 -5.89 3.48
CA ALA A 515 -3.63 -5.51 2.27
C ALA A 515 -4.49 -5.57 1.00
N TYR A 516 -5.17 -6.69 0.73
CA TYR A 516 -6.00 -6.81 -0.48
C TYR A 516 -7.17 -5.84 -0.45
N GLU A 517 -7.97 -5.84 0.62
CA GLU A 517 -9.09 -4.90 0.75
C GLU A 517 -8.62 -3.46 0.82
N GLY A 518 -7.41 -3.19 1.36
CA GLY A 518 -6.83 -1.84 1.40
C GLY A 518 -6.42 -1.32 0.03
N ILE A 519 -5.82 -2.17 -0.81
CA ILE A 519 -5.45 -1.82 -2.19
C ILE A 519 -6.69 -1.59 -3.04
N ILE A 520 -7.64 -2.54 -3.00
CA ILE A 520 -8.79 -2.52 -3.92
C ILE A 520 -9.83 -1.47 -3.55
N SER A 521 -9.92 -1.05 -2.28
CA SER A 521 -10.88 -0.05 -1.84
C SER A 521 -10.32 1.37 -1.77
N TYR A 522 -9.11 1.60 -2.29
CA TYR A 522 -8.50 2.93 -2.25
C TYR A 522 -9.39 3.94 -2.98
N ALA A 523 -9.77 5.02 -2.29
CA ALA A 523 -10.67 6.07 -2.79
C ALA A 523 -11.99 5.55 -3.41
N CYS A 524 -12.48 4.38 -2.97
CA CYS A 524 -13.68 3.76 -3.54
C CYS A 524 -14.95 4.63 -3.54
N PRO A 525 -15.21 5.57 -2.60
CA PRO A 525 -16.40 6.43 -2.70
C PRO A 525 -16.47 7.21 -4.02
N VAL A 526 -15.33 7.49 -4.66
CA VAL A 526 -15.26 8.22 -5.94
C VAL A 526 -15.77 7.36 -7.11
N TRP A 527 -15.48 6.05 -7.11
CA TRP A 527 -15.67 5.18 -8.28
C TRP A 527 -16.56 3.95 -8.02
N GLU A 528 -17.06 3.76 -6.80
CA GLU A 528 -17.93 2.63 -6.45
C GLU A 528 -19.19 2.53 -7.32
N PRO A 529 -19.91 3.62 -7.67
CA PRO A 529 -21.07 3.51 -8.55
C PRO A 529 -20.72 2.86 -9.91
N GLU A 530 -19.56 3.22 -10.44
CA GLU A 530 -19.03 2.73 -11.71
C GLU A 530 -18.51 1.28 -11.61
N SER A 531 -18.18 0.84 -10.41
CA SER A 531 -17.79 -0.55 -10.12
C SER A 531 -18.95 -1.53 -10.32
N ARG A 532 -20.21 -1.05 -10.27
CA ARG A 532 -21.42 -1.85 -10.45
C ARG A 532 -21.67 -2.25 -11.90
N LYS A 533 -21.10 -1.52 -12.86
CA LYS A 533 -21.18 -1.84 -14.30
C LYS A 533 -20.64 -3.25 -14.56
N ALA A 534 -21.31 -4.01 -15.43
CA ALA A 534 -21.07 -5.44 -15.60
C ALA A 534 -19.59 -5.82 -15.86
N HIS A 535 -18.89 -5.06 -16.71
CA HIS A 535 -17.48 -5.32 -17.03
C HIS A 535 -16.54 -5.06 -15.84
N ASN A 536 -16.77 -4.00 -15.07
CA ASN A 536 -16.01 -3.67 -13.86
C ASN A 536 -16.30 -4.68 -12.74
N LYS A 537 -17.58 -4.99 -12.50
CA LYS A 537 -18.04 -6.00 -11.54
C LYS A 537 -17.37 -7.34 -11.81
N ARG A 538 -17.39 -7.82 -13.06
CA ARG A 538 -16.75 -9.08 -13.47
C ARG A 538 -15.25 -9.08 -13.19
N ARG A 539 -14.55 -7.99 -13.49
CA ARG A 539 -13.11 -7.85 -13.27
C ARG A 539 -12.76 -7.87 -11.78
N LEU A 540 -13.53 -7.17 -10.95
CA LEU A 540 -13.34 -7.14 -9.50
C LEU A 540 -13.52 -8.54 -8.89
N LEU A 541 -14.62 -9.22 -9.20
CA LEU A 541 -14.87 -10.59 -8.72
C LEU A 541 -13.81 -11.57 -9.21
N SER A 542 -13.39 -11.47 -10.47
CA SER A 542 -12.29 -12.28 -11.01
C SER A 542 -10.95 -12.00 -10.31
N SER A 543 -10.68 -10.76 -9.91
CA SER A 543 -9.45 -10.43 -9.19
C SER A 543 -9.45 -10.98 -7.75
N GLN A 544 -10.62 -11.03 -7.11
CA GLN A 544 -10.80 -11.58 -5.76
C GLN A 544 -10.51 -13.07 -5.71
N ARG A 545 -10.88 -13.79 -6.77
CA ARG A 545 -10.68 -15.23 -6.93
C ARG A 545 -9.25 -15.68 -6.61
N SER A 546 -8.24 -14.93 -7.03
CA SER A 546 -6.84 -15.27 -6.79
C SER A 546 -6.50 -15.37 -5.30
N ALA A 547 -7.04 -14.44 -4.50
CA ALA A 547 -6.87 -14.42 -3.06
C ALA A 547 -7.72 -15.50 -2.39
N LEU A 548 -8.96 -15.71 -2.83
CA LEU A 548 -9.82 -16.74 -2.26
C LEU A 548 -9.26 -18.15 -2.48
N LEU A 549 -8.69 -18.44 -3.66
CA LEU A 549 -7.99 -19.69 -3.94
C LEU A 549 -6.76 -19.88 -3.04
N ALA A 550 -6.03 -18.81 -2.73
CA ALA A 550 -4.90 -18.88 -1.81
C ALA A 550 -5.34 -19.15 -0.35
N ILE A 551 -6.48 -18.58 0.06
CA ILE A 551 -7.04 -18.74 1.42
C ILE A 551 -7.63 -20.14 1.60
N THR A 552 -8.45 -20.59 0.66
CA THR A 552 -9.20 -21.86 0.74
C THR A 552 -8.40 -23.07 0.27
N ARG A 553 -7.38 -22.86 -0.58
CA ARG A 553 -6.59 -23.90 -1.23
C ARG A 553 -7.41 -24.82 -2.14
N ALA A 554 -8.58 -24.36 -2.58
CA ALA A 554 -9.42 -25.10 -3.52
C ALA A 554 -8.77 -25.22 -4.90
N TYR A 555 -9.33 -26.09 -5.74
CA TYR A 555 -8.92 -26.23 -7.13
C TYR A 555 -9.24 -24.96 -7.94
N ASN A 556 -8.42 -24.69 -8.97
CA ASN A 556 -8.55 -23.51 -9.83
C ASN A 556 -9.89 -23.42 -10.57
N THR A 557 -10.67 -24.50 -10.64
CA THR A 557 -11.97 -24.59 -11.31
C THR A 557 -13.16 -24.32 -10.38
N THR A 558 -12.96 -24.37 -9.05
CA THR A 558 -14.00 -24.15 -8.02
C THR A 558 -14.69 -22.80 -8.22
N SER A 559 -16.02 -22.72 -8.25
CA SER A 559 -16.71 -21.44 -8.50
C SER A 559 -16.35 -20.32 -7.51
N THR A 560 -16.31 -19.05 -7.96
CA THR A 560 -15.97 -17.92 -7.08
C THR A 560 -16.96 -17.77 -5.93
N ASP A 561 -18.24 -18.04 -6.17
CA ASP A 561 -19.33 -17.98 -5.19
C ASP A 561 -19.07 -18.97 -4.04
N ALA A 562 -18.76 -20.23 -4.37
CA ALA A 562 -18.35 -21.23 -3.37
C ALA A 562 -17.09 -20.80 -2.60
N LEU A 563 -16.10 -20.20 -3.28
CA LEU A 563 -14.87 -19.75 -2.64
C LEU A 563 -15.11 -18.59 -1.65
N GLN A 564 -16.03 -17.68 -1.96
CA GLN A 564 -16.41 -16.57 -1.08
C GLN A 564 -17.02 -17.12 0.22
N VAL A 565 -17.98 -18.05 0.10
CA VAL A 565 -18.65 -18.67 1.25
C VAL A 565 -17.71 -19.57 2.02
N ALA A 566 -16.99 -20.48 1.36
CA ALA A 566 -16.00 -21.34 2.02
C ALA A 566 -14.93 -20.51 2.76
N ALA A 567 -14.50 -19.37 2.19
CA ALA A 567 -13.60 -18.45 2.87
C ALA A 567 -14.26 -17.66 4.01
N GLY A 568 -15.58 -17.48 4.02
CA GLY A 568 -16.26 -16.52 4.90
C GLY A 568 -15.88 -15.08 4.56
N ILE A 569 -15.73 -14.79 3.26
CA ILE A 569 -15.34 -13.49 2.73
C ILE A 569 -16.40 -13.06 1.71
N PRO A 570 -17.11 -11.94 1.95
CA PRO A 570 -18.14 -11.47 1.03
C PRO A 570 -17.56 -11.06 -0.33
N PRO A 571 -18.39 -11.00 -1.38
CA PRO A 571 -18.02 -10.42 -2.66
C PRO A 571 -17.37 -9.05 -2.49
N VAL A 572 -16.23 -8.84 -3.16
CA VAL A 572 -15.49 -7.58 -3.03
C VAL A 572 -16.34 -6.37 -3.44
N THR A 573 -17.28 -6.55 -4.37
CA THR A 573 -18.21 -5.50 -4.83
C THR A 573 -19.12 -5.02 -3.70
N LEU A 574 -19.64 -5.93 -2.87
CA LEU A 574 -20.44 -5.56 -1.71
C LEU A 574 -19.58 -4.86 -0.65
N ARG A 575 -18.32 -5.28 -0.49
CA ARG A 575 -17.36 -4.61 0.42
C ARG A 575 -17.02 -3.19 -0.02
N LEU A 576 -16.94 -2.94 -1.33
CA LEU A 576 -16.73 -1.60 -1.87
C LEU A 576 -17.94 -0.70 -1.58
N LYS A 577 -19.15 -1.22 -1.81
CA LYS A 577 -20.42 -0.54 -1.48
C LYS A 577 -20.50 -0.20 0.01
N GLU A 578 -20.21 -1.15 0.90
CA GLU A 578 -20.17 -0.95 2.35
C GLU A 578 -19.19 0.18 2.74
N LYS A 579 -17.98 0.17 2.17
CA LYS A 579 -16.95 1.19 2.43
C LYS A 579 -17.31 2.58 1.88
N ALA A 580 -18.00 2.65 0.75
CA ALA A 580 -18.49 3.89 0.18
C ALA A 580 -19.55 4.53 1.10
N LYS A 581 -20.59 3.77 1.49
CA LYS A 581 -21.61 4.23 2.44
C LYS A 581 -21.01 4.66 3.79
N LEU A 582 -20.04 3.90 4.31
CA LEU A 582 -19.33 4.27 5.55
C LEU A 582 -18.54 5.58 5.44
N PHE A 583 -18.11 5.95 4.24
CA PHE A 583 -17.46 7.22 4.01
C PHE A 583 -18.47 8.38 3.96
N GLU A 584 -19.62 8.17 3.31
CA GLU A 584 -20.73 9.13 3.28
C GLU A 584 -21.27 9.44 4.68
N CYS A 585 -21.47 8.42 5.52
CA CYS A 585 -21.82 8.59 6.95
C CYS A 585 -20.79 9.47 7.70
N ARG A 586 -19.50 9.24 7.44
CA ARG A 586 -18.41 10.04 8.03
C ARG A 586 -18.33 11.46 7.48
N GLN A 587 -18.80 11.72 6.26
CA GLN A 587 -18.92 13.09 5.72
C GLN A 587 -20.09 13.80 6.36
N ARG A 588 -21.28 13.19 6.40
CA ARG A 588 -22.46 13.75 7.06
C ARG A 588 -22.19 14.16 8.51
N ARG A 589 -21.48 13.32 9.28
CA ARG A 589 -21.06 13.65 10.65
C ARG A 589 -20.05 14.80 10.75
N ARG A 590 -19.25 15.03 9.71
CA ARG A 590 -18.31 16.17 9.66
C ARG A 590 -19.03 17.47 9.31
N ASP A 591 -20.05 17.39 8.46
CA ASP A 591 -20.78 18.54 7.93
C ASP A 591 -21.94 18.99 8.86
N ALA A 592 -22.47 18.09 9.70
CA ALA A 592 -23.46 18.42 10.71
C ALA A 592 -22.83 19.24 11.85
N SER A 593 -23.10 20.55 11.90
CA SER A 593 -22.57 21.49 12.90
C SER A 593 -23.12 21.32 14.33
N ALA A 594 -24.00 20.35 14.58
CA ALA A 594 -24.53 20.04 15.92
C ALA A 594 -24.99 18.57 15.97
N VAL A 595 -24.82 17.95 17.13
CA VAL A 595 -25.25 16.58 17.41
C VAL A 595 -26.78 16.51 17.32
N GLU A 596 -27.32 15.86 16.29
CA GLU A 596 -28.72 15.45 16.33
C GLU A 596 -28.90 14.55 17.57
N PRO A 597 -29.91 14.78 18.44
CA PRO A 597 -30.07 14.05 19.69
C PRO A 597 -30.26 12.52 19.51
N ASN A 598 -30.57 12.06 18.29
CA ASN A 598 -30.67 10.65 17.90
C ASN A 598 -29.64 10.23 16.83
N ALA A 599 -28.52 10.95 16.70
CA ALA A 599 -27.48 10.60 15.74
C ALA A 599 -26.89 9.21 16.05
N LYS A 600 -26.99 8.30 15.08
CA LYS A 600 -26.37 6.96 15.18
C LYS A 600 -24.87 7.09 15.46
N THR A 601 -24.38 6.30 16.40
CA THR A 601 -22.94 6.19 16.66
C THR A 601 -22.24 5.52 15.47
N GLU A 602 -20.94 5.78 15.29
CA GLU A 602 -20.14 5.13 14.24
C GLU A 602 -20.21 3.59 14.30
N LYS A 603 -20.36 3.04 15.50
CA LYS A 603 -20.45 1.59 15.71
C LYS A 603 -21.79 1.05 15.22
N GLU A 604 -22.88 1.78 15.43
CA GLU A 604 -24.22 1.41 14.95
C GLU A 604 -24.29 1.49 13.43
N GLU A 605 -23.81 2.58 12.82
CA GLU A 605 -23.75 2.71 11.36
C GLU A 605 -22.95 1.56 10.72
N LYS A 606 -21.79 1.21 11.30
CA LYS A 606 -20.99 0.06 10.83
C LYS A 606 -21.75 -1.25 10.95
N ARG A 607 -22.51 -1.46 12.02
CA ARG A 607 -23.27 -2.69 12.25
C ARG A 607 -24.41 -2.81 11.25
N GLU A 608 -25.15 -1.75 11.00
CA GLU A 608 -26.27 -1.70 10.06
C GLU A 608 -25.81 -1.92 8.63
N LEU A 609 -24.81 -1.18 8.16
CA LEU A 609 -24.23 -1.38 6.82
C LEU A 609 -23.64 -2.78 6.63
N ARG A 610 -23.13 -3.37 7.72
CA ARG A 610 -22.65 -4.75 7.71
C ARG A 610 -23.81 -5.74 7.58
N ALA A 611 -24.93 -5.51 8.26
CA ALA A 611 -26.13 -6.33 8.15
C ALA A 611 -26.73 -6.27 6.74
N GLU A 612 -26.86 -5.07 6.15
CA GLU A 612 -27.27 -4.89 4.75
C GLU A 612 -26.37 -5.69 3.78
N THR A 613 -25.04 -5.58 3.98
CA THR A 613 -24.06 -6.32 3.17
C THR A 613 -24.22 -7.83 3.29
N LEU A 614 -24.57 -8.33 4.48
CA LEU A 614 -24.79 -9.76 4.71
C LEU A 614 -26.09 -10.24 4.07
N GLN A 615 -27.15 -9.44 4.16
CA GLN A 615 -28.44 -9.73 3.52
C GLN A 615 -28.28 -9.81 1.99
N GLU A 616 -27.68 -8.80 1.37
CA GLU A 616 -27.42 -8.81 -0.08
C GLU A 616 -26.53 -10.00 -0.49
N TRP A 617 -25.59 -10.41 0.35
CA TRP A 617 -24.77 -11.58 0.08
C TRP A 617 -25.57 -12.89 0.21
N GLN A 618 -26.45 -12.99 1.20
CA GLN A 618 -27.33 -14.15 1.40
C GLN A 618 -28.26 -14.35 0.20
N GLU A 619 -28.90 -13.29 -0.28
CA GLU A 619 -29.76 -13.32 -1.47
C GLU A 619 -29.00 -13.80 -2.72
N LEU A 620 -27.79 -13.27 -2.94
CA LEU A 620 -26.92 -13.72 -4.04
C LEU A 620 -26.53 -15.20 -3.89
N TRP A 621 -26.37 -15.69 -2.66
CA TRP A 621 -25.97 -17.06 -2.40
C TRP A 621 -27.11 -18.06 -2.62
N GLU A 622 -28.33 -17.68 -2.26
CA GLU A 622 -29.55 -18.45 -2.51
C GLU A 622 -29.87 -18.54 -3.99
N GLN A 623 -29.73 -17.43 -4.73
CA GLN A 623 -30.03 -17.37 -6.16
C GLN A 623 -28.94 -18.00 -7.05
N SER A 624 -27.72 -18.19 -6.55
CA SER A 624 -26.64 -18.73 -7.36
C SER A 624 -26.85 -20.22 -7.68
N THR A 625 -26.71 -20.61 -8.95
CA THR A 625 -26.68 -22.02 -9.35
C THR A 625 -25.30 -22.65 -9.13
N LYS A 626 -24.30 -21.85 -8.74
CA LYS A 626 -22.91 -22.30 -8.56
C LYS A 626 -22.63 -22.62 -7.09
N GLY A 627 -21.78 -23.62 -6.87
CA GLY A 627 -21.34 -23.98 -5.52
C GLY A 627 -22.39 -24.69 -4.67
N ARG A 628 -23.39 -25.36 -5.26
CA ARG A 628 -24.48 -25.99 -4.49
C ARG A 628 -24.01 -27.04 -3.48
N ALA A 629 -22.98 -27.83 -3.81
CA ALA A 629 -22.33 -28.71 -2.82
C ALA A 629 -21.83 -27.95 -1.58
N THR A 630 -21.39 -26.70 -1.72
CA THR A 630 -20.98 -25.82 -0.61
C THR A 630 -22.17 -25.24 0.15
N TYR A 631 -23.30 -25.05 -0.54
CA TYR A 631 -24.53 -24.55 0.06
C TYR A 631 -25.06 -25.55 1.11
N ASP A 632 -24.95 -26.84 0.86
CA ASP A 632 -25.37 -27.87 1.83
C ASP A 632 -24.67 -27.76 3.19
N TYR A 633 -23.40 -27.30 3.20
CA TYR A 633 -22.65 -27.09 4.45
C TYR A 633 -22.89 -25.69 5.01
N TRP A 634 -23.03 -24.68 4.15
CA TRP A 634 -23.17 -23.28 4.55
C TRP A 634 -24.32 -22.60 3.80
N PRO A 635 -25.58 -22.90 4.16
CA PRO A 635 -26.73 -22.24 3.54
C PRO A 635 -26.81 -20.77 3.99
N ASN A 636 -26.35 -20.46 5.21
CA ASN A 636 -26.35 -19.10 5.78
C ASN A 636 -24.93 -18.50 5.86
N VAL A 637 -24.69 -17.41 5.12
CA VAL A 637 -23.36 -16.77 5.00
C VAL A 637 -22.91 -16.09 6.30
N GLU A 638 -23.84 -15.55 7.09
CA GLU A 638 -23.52 -14.91 8.37
C GLU A 638 -23.01 -15.93 9.39
N SER A 639 -23.68 -17.08 9.48
CA SER A 639 -23.27 -18.21 10.33
C SER A 639 -21.86 -18.67 9.99
N ARG A 640 -21.56 -18.82 8.69
CA ARG A 640 -20.22 -19.14 8.21
C ARG A 640 -19.16 -18.12 8.66
N MET A 641 -19.48 -16.84 8.67
CA MET A 641 -18.55 -15.80 9.13
C MET A 641 -18.22 -15.89 10.63
N LYS A 642 -19.17 -16.36 11.44
CA LYS A 642 -19.02 -16.56 12.89
C LYS A 642 -18.26 -17.85 13.23
N GLN A 643 -18.29 -18.85 12.34
CA GLN A 643 -17.62 -20.13 12.52
C GLN A 643 -16.09 -20.06 12.39
N ARG A 644 -15.38 -20.67 13.35
CA ARG A 644 -13.91 -20.82 13.37
C ARG A 644 -13.41 -22.13 12.76
N CYS A 645 -14.16 -22.70 11.81
CA CYS A 645 -13.80 -23.94 11.16
C CYS A 645 -12.64 -23.74 10.15
N GLN A 646 -11.46 -24.29 10.47
CA GLN A 646 -10.29 -24.30 9.57
C GLN A 646 -10.51 -25.29 8.43
N ILE A 647 -10.25 -24.87 7.19
CA ILE A 647 -10.39 -25.72 6.01
C ILE A 647 -9.00 -26.05 5.47
N ASP A 648 -8.70 -27.34 5.29
CA ASP A 648 -7.48 -27.79 4.64
C ASP A 648 -7.70 -28.20 3.17
N ALA A 649 -6.62 -28.58 2.49
CA ALA A 649 -6.65 -28.90 1.06
C ALA A 649 -7.44 -30.19 0.72
N TYR A 650 -7.79 -31.02 1.71
CA TYR A 650 -8.60 -32.23 1.52
C TYR A 650 -10.07 -31.90 1.77
N THR A 651 -10.36 -31.26 2.90
CA THR A 651 -11.69 -30.87 3.34
C THR A 651 -12.36 -29.93 2.36
N ILE A 652 -11.61 -29.00 1.75
CA ILE A 652 -12.15 -28.10 0.73
C ILE A 652 -12.70 -28.87 -0.48
N GLN A 653 -12.17 -30.04 -0.81
CA GLN A 653 -12.64 -30.84 -1.94
C GLN A 653 -14.03 -31.40 -1.68
N ALA A 654 -14.23 -31.97 -0.48
CA ALA A 654 -15.52 -32.49 -0.05
C ALA A 654 -16.59 -31.40 -0.01
N VAL A 655 -16.31 -30.28 0.68
CA VAL A 655 -17.31 -29.20 0.83
C VAL A 655 -17.58 -28.39 -0.43
N THR A 656 -16.77 -28.55 -1.48
CA THR A 656 -17.03 -27.90 -2.76
C THR A 656 -17.47 -28.87 -3.85
N GLY A 657 -17.41 -30.18 -3.62
CA GLY A 657 -17.53 -31.19 -4.66
C GLY A 657 -16.49 -31.05 -5.77
N HIS A 658 -15.39 -30.32 -5.54
CA HIS A 658 -14.35 -30.05 -6.52
C HIS A 658 -13.01 -30.61 -6.03
N GLY A 659 -12.64 -31.77 -6.56
CA GLY A 659 -11.46 -32.49 -6.14
C GLY A 659 -11.12 -33.66 -7.05
N ASP A 660 -10.36 -34.58 -6.48
CA ASP A 660 -9.92 -35.84 -7.10
C ASP A 660 -11.06 -36.87 -7.08
N PHE A 661 -12.12 -36.58 -7.85
CA PHE A 661 -13.34 -37.37 -7.98
C PHE A 661 -13.56 -37.63 -9.48
N ALA A 662 -13.65 -38.90 -9.91
CA ALA A 662 -13.69 -39.28 -11.32
C ALA A 662 -14.88 -38.64 -12.04
N ALA A 663 -16.06 -38.57 -11.40
CA ALA A 663 -17.21 -37.83 -11.93
C ALA A 663 -16.88 -36.37 -12.26
N LYS A 664 -16.06 -35.73 -11.40
CA LYS A 664 -15.64 -34.36 -11.63
C LYS A 664 -14.54 -34.26 -12.69
N LEU A 665 -13.58 -35.18 -12.70
CA LEU A 665 -12.49 -35.22 -13.67
C LEU A 665 -13.02 -35.51 -15.09
N LYS A 666 -14.02 -36.39 -15.23
CA LYS A 666 -14.73 -36.68 -16.49
C LYS A 666 -15.45 -35.46 -17.03
N SER A 667 -16.07 -34.64 -16.16
CA SER A 667 -16.66 -33.36 -16.58
C SER A 667 -15.66 -32.34 -17.16
N PHE A 668 -14.36 -32.58 -16.96
CA PHE A 668 -13.25 -31.82 -17.57
C PHE A 668 -12.51 -32.59 -18.68
N ALA A 669 -13.00 -33.76 -19.09
CA ALA A 669 -12.35 -34.66 -20.04
C ALA A 669 -10.91 -35.03 -19.64
N LEU A 670 -10.66 -35.22 -18.34
CA LEU A 670 -9.37 -35.67 -17.82
C LEU A 670 -9.29 -37.19 -17.60
N VAL A 671 -10.45 -37.84 -17.52
CA VAL A 671 -10.64 -39.30 -17.41
C VAL A 671 -11.89 -39.68 -18.21
N ASP A 672 -11.94 -40.91 -18.70
CA ASP A 672 -13.05 -41.40 -19.53
C ASP A 672 -14.22 -41.95 -18.71
N ASP A 673 -13.94 -42.44 -17.50
CA ASP A 673 -14.93 -43.04 -16.59
C ASP A 673 -15.15 -42.18 -15.34
N ASP A 674 -16.38 -42.18 -14.83
CA ASP A 674 -16.79 -41.52 -13.60
C ASP A 674 -16.99 -42.50 -12.43
N ARG A 675 -16.75 -43.80 -12.65
CA ARG A 675 -16.96 -44.82 -11.63
C ARG A 675 -15.86 -44.87 -10.58
N CYS A 676 -16.29 -45.18 -9.37
CA CYS A 676 -15.47 -45.58 -8.25
C CYS A 676 -15.14 -47.07 -8.39
N PRO A 677 -14.01 -47.58 -7.86
CA PRO A 677 -13.73 -49.03 -7.86
C PRO A 677 -14.80 -49.90 -7.16
N CYS A 678 -15.71 -49.32 -6.39
CA CYS A 678 -16.86 -50.03 -5.83
C CYS A 678 -18.08 -50.15 -6.78
N GLY A 679 -18.01 -49.59 -7.99
CA GLY A 679 -19.03 -49.69 -9.04
C GLY A 679 -19.95 -48.46 -9.19
N GLU A 680 -20.08 -47.63 -8.16
CA GLU A 680 -20.90 -46.42 -8.11
C GLU A 680 -20.22 -45.18 -8.73
N ILE A 681 -20.95 -44.09 -8.92
CA ILE A 681 -20.39 -42.81 -9.39
C ILE A 681 -19.46 -42.22 -8.33
N ASP A 682 -18.22 -41.95 -8.72
CA ASP A 682 -17.18 -41.35 -7.88
C ASP A 682 -17.34 -39.83 -7.79
N ASP A 683 -18.36 -39.40 -7.05
CA ASP A 683 -18.52 -38.02 -6.61
C ASP A 683 -18.10 -37.83 -5.14
N ALA A 684 -18.14 -36.57 -4.67
CA ALA A 684 -17.74 -36.24 -3.32
C ALA A 684 -18.65 -36.84 -2.25
N ASP A 685 -19.95 -36.93 -2.52
CA ASP A 685 -20.94 -37.42 -1.55
C ASP A 685 -20.81 -38.94 -1.40
N HIS A 686 -20.74 -39.65 -2.52
CA HIS A 686 -20.44 -41.08 -2.54
C HIS A 686 -19.12 -41.36 -1.81
N THR A 687 -18.03 -40.71 -2.22
CA THR A 687 -16.68 -40.96 -1.66
C THR A 687 -16.63 -40.74 -0.15
N VAL A 688 -17.25 -39.66 0.36
CA VAL A 688 -17.12 -39.25 1.76
C VAL A 688 -18.12 -39.97 2.67
N TYR A 689 -19.36 -40.19 2.21
CA TYR A 689 -20.45 -40.64 3.06
C TYR A 689 -20.90 -42.08 2.79
N VAL A 690 -20.71 -42.63 1.60
CA VAL A 690 -21.36 -43.89 1.17
C VAL A 690 -20.37 -45.01 0.86
N CYS A 691 -19.27 -44.73 0.16
CA CYS A 691 -18.40 -45.72 -0.49
C CYS A 691 -17.91 -46.82 0.46
N PRO A 692 -18.20 -48.11 0.22
CA PRO A 692 -17.82 -49.19 1.16
C PRO A 692 -16.30 -49.29 1.40
N LEU A 693 -15.47 -48.88 0.44
CA LEU A 693 -14.00 -48.93 0.51
C LEU A 693 -13.40 -48.07 1.63
N TYR A 694 -14.15 -47.06 2.08
CA TYR A 694 -13.68 -46.08 3.07
C TYR A 694 -14.45 -46.14 4.39
N ARG A 695 -15.08 -47.28 4.70
CA ARG A 695 -15.96 -47.44 5.87
C ARG A 695 -15.23 -47.18 7.19
N GLU A 696 -13.99 -47.64 7.29
CA GLU A 696 -13.13 -47.46 8.47
C GLU A 696 -12.82 -45.98 8.71
N GLU A 697 -12.40 -45.25 7.66
CA GLU A 697 -12.02 -43.84 7.76
C GLU A 697 -13.21 -42.94 8.13
N ARG A 698 -14.45 -43.33 7.77
CA ARG A 698 -15.68 -42.59 8.10
C ARG A 698 -16.44 -43.12 9.31
N GLN A 699 -15.91 -44.09 10.06
CA GLN A 699 -16.65 -44.75 11.15
C GLN A 699 -17.14 -43.74 12.20
N GLU A 700 -16.28 -42.84 12.65
CA GLU A 700 -16.64 -41.79 13.61
C GLU A 700 -17.66 -40.79 13.04
N LEU A 701 -17.51 -40.43 11.76
CA LEU A 701 -18.44 -39.53 11.07
C LEU A 701 -19.84 -40.15 10.96
N SER A 702 -19.91 -41.46 10.69
CA SER A 702 -21.16 -42.21 10.54
C SER A 702 -21.90 -42.37 11.87
N ARG A 703 -21.18 -42.67 12.96
CA ARG A 703 -21.74 -42.76 14.33
C ARG A 703 -22.42 -41.47 14.78
N CYS A 704 -21.93 -40.35 14.27
CA CYS A 704 -22.39 -39.04 14.65
C CYS A 704 -23.70 -38.62 13.96
N GLY A 705 -24.04 -39.18 12.80
CA GLY A 705 -25.30 -38.93 12.10
C GLY A 705 -25.57 -37.46 11.72
N TYR A 706 -24.53 -36.63 11.53
CA TYR A 706 -24.71 -35.20 11.28
C TYR A 706 -25.16 -34.91 9.84
N SER A 707 -26.13 -34.01 9.70
CA SER A 707 -26.42 -33.39 8.40
C SER A 707 -25.26 -32.47 7.97
N LYS A 708 -25.11 -32.26 6.66
CA LYS A 708 -24.04 -31.39 6.11
C LYS A 708 -24.03 -29.98 6.72
N ALA A 709 -25.21 -29.41 6.99
CA ALA A 709 -25.36 -28.07 7.58
C ALA A 709 -24.94 -28.01 9.07
N GLU A 710 -25.07 -29.12 9.80
CA GLU A 710 -24.67 -29.19 11.21
C GLU A 710 -23.16 -29.39 11.40
N ILE A 711 -22.49 -30.00 10.42
CA ILE A 711 -21.06 -30.31 10.48
C ILE A 711 -20.23 -29.05 10.80
N PRO A 712 -20.35 -27.92 10.08
CA PRO A 712 -19.57 -26.73 10.37
C PRO A 712 -20.09 -25.90 11.56
N ALA A 713 -21.31 -26.14 12.04
CA ALA A 713 -21.89 -25.42 13.17
C ALA A 713 -21.18 -25.75 14.51
N CYS A 714 -20.49 -26.88 14.61
CA CYS A 714 -19.81 -27.31 15.83
C CYS A 714 -18.34 -27.68 15.57
N SER A 715 -17.43 -27.16 16.40
CA SER A 715 -15.99 -27.42 16.26
C SER A 715 -15.62 -28.90 16.40
N LYS A 716 -16.28 -29.64 17.29
CA LYS A 716 -16.09 -31.09 17.46
C LYS A 716 -16.57 -31.85 16.21
N LYS A 717 -17.77 -31.53 15.71
CA LYS A 717 -18.33 -32.13 14.48
C LYS A 717 -17.41 -31.87 13.28
N TRP A 718 -16.96 -30.63 13.12
CA TRP A 718 -16.02 -30.23 12.06
C TRP A 718 -14.69 -30.98 12.13
N LYS A 719 -14.14 -31.19 13.34
CA LYS A 719 -12.89 -31.93 13.53
C LYS A 719 -13.03 -33.38 13.05
N VAL A 720 -14.09 -34.07 13.46
CA VAL A 720 -14.39 -35.45 13.05
C VAL A 720 -14.53 -35.54 11.53
N PHE A 721 -15.33 -34.65 10.93
CA PHE A 721 -15.50 -34.59 9.47
C PHE A 721 -14.18 -34.37 8.74
N ARG A 722 -13.38 -33.39 9.18
CA ARG A 722 -12.09 -33.05 8.57
C ARG A 722 -11.11 -34.22 8.63
N ASP A 723 -11.05 -34.90 9.77
CA ASP A 723 -10.12 -36.00 9.98
C ASP A 723 -10.53 -37.23 9.14
N ALA A 724 -11.84 -37.52 9.05
CA ALA A 724 -12.39 -38.53 8.14
C ALA A 724 -12.06 -38.24 6.67
N VAL A 725 -12.44 -37.06 6.14
CA VAL A 725 -12.17 -36.66 4.74
C VAL A 725 -10.69 -36.73 4.41
N ARG A 726 -9.82 -36.33 5.34
CA ARG A 726 -8.37 -36.42 5.16
C ARG A 726 -7.88 -37.86 5.07
N GLY A 727 -8.43 -38.78 5.88
CA GLY A 727 -8.13 -40.21 5.80
C GLY A 727 -8.53 -40.80 4.45
N ILE A 728 -9.79 -40.58 4.07
CA ILE A 728 -10.38 -41.06 2.82
C ILE A 728 -9.56 -40.63 1.60
N LEU A 729 -9.29 -39.32 1.46
CA LEU A 729 -8.60 -38.79 0.29
C LEU A 729 -7.09 -39.09 0.26
N LYS A 730 -6.50 -39.49 1.39
CA LYS A 730 -5.13 -40.04 1.40
C LYS A 730 -5.11 -41.47 0.88
N LYS A 731 -5.99 -42.32 1.41
CA LYS A 731 -6.12 -43.73 1.00
C LYS A 731 -6.47 -43.84 -0.49
N LYS A 732 -7.40 -43.01 -0.97
CA LYS A 732 -7.73 -42.90 -2.40
C LYS A 732 -6.50 -42.62 -3.28
N LYS A 733 -5.62 -41.71 -2.86
CA LYS A 733 -4.38 -41.39 -3.60
C LYS A 733 -3.32 -42.48 -3.53
N GLU A 734 -3.33 -43.29 -2.47
CA GLU A 734 -2.43 -44.44 -2.33
C GLU A 734 -2.87 -45.55 -3.28
N ASN A 735 -4.17 -45.85 -3.32
CA ASN A 735 -4.75 -46.86 -4.21
C ASN A 735 -4.52 -46.51 -5.70
N GLY A 736 -4.81 -45.27 -6.13
CA GLY A 736 -4.61 -44.89 -7.54
C GLY A 736 -3.13 -44.85 -7.99
N ARG A 737 -2.17 -44.70 -7.06
CA ARG A 737 -0.74 -44.79 -7.38
C ARG A 737 -0.24 -46.23 -7.53
N GLN A 738 -0.89 -47.18 -6.86
CA GLN A 738 -0.55 -48.59 -7.01
C GLN A 738 -0.95 -49.09 -8.40
N GLU A 739 -2.13 -48.69 -8.89
CA GLU A 739 -2.62 -48.98 -10.24
C GLU A 739 -1.70 -48.40 -11.34
N GLU A 740 -1.28 -47.12 -11.26
CA GLU A 740 -0.32 -46.53 -12.23
C GLU A 740 1.05 -47.27 -12.27
N THR A 741 1.49 -47.87 -11.15
CA THR A 741 2.73 -48.67 -11.14
C THR A 741 2.56 -50.10 -11.63
N GLU A 742 1.36 -50.65 -11.58
CA GLU A 742 1.05 -51.97 -12.16
C GLU A 742 0.81 -51.86 -13.66
N ASP A 743 0.21 -50.77 -14.15
CA ASP A 743 0.03 -50.50 -15.59
C ASP A 743 1.33 -50.11 -16.32
N MET A 744 2.35 -49.65 -15.58
CA MET A 744 3.73 -49.50 -16.11
C MET A 744 4.56 -50.80 -16.02
N ARG A 745 4.04 -51.84 -15.36
CA ARG A 745 4.68 -53.16 -15.23
C ARG A 745 4.04 -54.22 -16.13
N ARG A 746 2.81 -53.98 -16.60
CA ARG A 746 2.23 -54.61 -17.78
C ARG A 746 2.75 -53.91 -19.03
#